data_AF-A0A0K1UFI2-F1
#
_entry.id   AF-A0A0K1UFI2-F1
#
_cell.length_a   1.000
_cell.length_b   1.000
_cell.length_c   1.000
_cell.angle_alpha   90.00
_cell.angle_beta   90.00
_cell.angle_gamma   90.00
#
_symmetry.space_group_name_H-M   'P 1'
#
loop_
_entity.id
_entity.type
_entity.pdbx_description
1 polymer ?
#
loop_
_entity_poly.entity_id
_entity_poly.type
_entity_poly.pdbx_seq_one_letter_code
_entity_poly.pdbx_strand_id
1 'polypeptide(L)'
;MSIIQRSLLFCAPLLISGCQSWQFPDVGSLPPTAALPETSQQGVVHAFYWDNVQGNTIESLTSLEAFPNAPDDIVELTSLSGPTERGDNYGTLVRGFIEAPVSGEYRFFVSGDDETEFWLSPSRSTAEATLLATVPGWTYLNEFDKYSSQASPVQVLSAGQQYYFEIRHKEASGGDRYSVAWEGPGLAREVIAGQYLYSLATGPDLGVQEAYSLGYRVGFLDASEGLAFNTEFPPLDRDADGLYDNWEVVHGLNPGNPDDAVTDPDNDLLSAADEFLLGTSENNQDTDNDGIPDGTEFALGLNPLDPSDAADDLDGDGFTNLEEYTADTAINDPEDKPEQQAKYLAGFSGQYFKGNSFNQFLSTRVDRDINFDWGNNAPMSEVPADYFSIRWIGWFTAPHQSGSRDYRFIATTDDGVRLYLNNQLVIDDWTPHAPTAFSADITVEAGQTIPVIMEFFEKAYGAVAKLEINDLSNNTSISTSSNVQTIDPSTNHSTDTDSDGIPDTWELQYGLNPLSADAASVVNTANISNLEAYEAGLNPWTLEPLANGESSADAPETGVTDGDEPITLSWTAPSTRVDGTSIALSEIDYYVINYGQDSENLTESQQVGGEESSFTFDGLGAGTWYFTIRVVDIDGLSSPASEPVSAVVN
;
A
#
# COMPACT_ATOMS: atom_id res chain seq x y z
N MET A 1 2.49 -29.81 80.93
CA MET A 1 3.12 -28.91 79.95
C MET A 1 3.69 -29.78 78.85
N SER A 2 2.98 -29.83 77.72
CA SER A 2 3.13 -30.84 76.67
C SER A 2 3.92 -30.30 75.48
N ILE A 3 4.56 -31.24 74.82
CA ILE A 3 5.42 -31.18 73.63
C ILE A 3 4.51 -31.12 72.38
N ILE A 4 5.08 -30.67 71.24
CA ILE A 4 4.94 -31.19 69.84
C ILE A 4 4.68 -30.10 68.76
N GLN A 5 5.69 -29.95 67.88
CA GLN A 5 5.77 -29.68 66.42
C GLN A 5 4.78 -28.74 65.69
N ARG A 6 5.29 -27.67 65.04
CA ARG A 6 5.59 -27.50 63.56
C ARG A 6 4.33 -27.41 62.68
N SER A 7 4.17 -26.55 61.68
CA SER A 7 4.98 -25.54 60.98
C SER A 7 4.06 -24.76 60.01
N LEU A 8 4.42 -23.51 59.69
CA LEU A 8 4.11 -22.67 58.50
C LEU A 8 2.69 -22.67 57.88
N LEU A 9 2.08 -21.48 57.77
CA LEU A 9 1.23 -21.12 56.63
C LEU A 9 1.32 -19.62 56.30
N PHE A 10 1.28 -19.35 54.99
CA PHE A 10 1.46 -18.10 54.26
C PHE A 10 0.48 -16.98 54.63
N CYS A 11 0.95 -15.73 54.48
CA CYS A 11 0.14 -14.51 54.50
C CYS A 11 -0.02 -14.00 53.06
N ALA A 12 -1.27 -13.88 52.60
CA ALA A 12 -1.65 -13.14 51.40
C ALA A 12 -2.90 -12.31 51.75
N PRO A 13 -2.95 -11.00 51.46
CA PRO A 13 -4.18 -10.22 51.55
C PRO A 13 -4.92 -10.20 50.20
N LEU A 14 -6.24 -10.00 50.32
CA LEU A 14 -7.27 -10.18 49.31
C LEU A 14 -7.17 -9.20 48.12
N LEU A 15 -7.40 -9.73 46.90
CA LEU A 15 -7.99 -9.01 45.78
C LEU A 15 -9.44 -9.46 45.64
N ILE A 16 -10.36 -8.50 45.57
CA ILE A 16 -11.78 -8.76 45.29
C ILE A 16 -11.93 -8.80 43.78
N SER A 17 -11.97 -9.99 43.20
CA SER A 17 -12.53 -10.21 41.85
C SER A 17 -14.04 -10.39 41.97
N GLY A 18 -14.79 -9.44 41.44
CA GLY A 18 -16.19 -9.67 41.07
C GLY A 18 -16.22 -10.28 39.67
N CYS A 19 -16.25 -11.60 39.56
CA CYS A 19 -16.68 -12.26 38.33
C CYS A 19 -18.21 -12.12 38.23
N GLN A 20 -18.71 -11.24 37.36
CA GLN A 20 -20.05 -11.44 36.80
C GLN A 20 -19.91 -12.42 35.65
N SER A 21 -20.19 -13.70 35.91
CA SER A 21 -20.40 -14.68 34.86
C SER A 21 -21.75 -14.42 34.22
N TRP A 22 -21.75 -13.82 33.03
CA TRP A 22 -22.91 -13.80 32.16
C TRP A 22 -23.17 -15.25 31.76
N GLN A 23 -24.24 -15.84 32.29
CA GLN A 23 -24.76 -17.09 31.75
C GLN A 23 -25.54 -16.73 30.49
N PHE A 24 -24.91 -16.92 29.34
CA PHE A 24 -25.63 -16.97 28.06
C PHE A 24 -26.71 -18.05 28.17
N PRO A 25 -27.94 -17.80 27.70
CA PRO A 25 -28.88 -18.88 27.43
C PRO A 25 -28.19 -19.91 26.53
N ASP A 26 -28.25 -21.19 26.93
CA ASP A 26 -27.73 -22.29 26.13
C ASP A 26 -28.37 -22.25 24.74
N VAL A 27 -27.55 -22.02 23.72
CA VAL A 27 -27.95 -21.95 22.31
C VAL A 27 -28.63 -23.27 21.89
N GLY A 28 -28.39 -24.38 22.60
CA GLY A 28 -29.09 -25.65 22.43
C GLY A 28 -30.55 -25.68 22.92
N SER A 29 -31.08 -24.59 23.46
CA SER A 29 -32.51 -24.44 23.83
C SER A 29 -33.34 -23.69 22.78
N LEU A 30 -32.71 -23.20 21.71
CA LEU A 30 -33.41 -22.72 20.53
C LEU A 30 -33.85 -23.93 19.69
N PRO A 31 -35.09 -23.95 19.15
CA PRO A 31 -35.54 -25.04 18.29
C PRO A 31 -34.56 -25.17 17.11
N PRO A 32 -34.21 -26.40 16.68
CA PRO A 32 -33.23 -26.62 15.63
C PRO A 32 -33.63 -25.79 14.41
N THR A 33 -32.76 -24.86 14.02
CA THR A 33 -32.88 -24.16 12.74
C THR A 33 -33.02 -25.22 11.65
N ALA A 34 -34.01 -25.05 10.77
CA ALA A 34 -34.20 -25.85 9.58
C ALA A 34 -32.98 -25.69 8.65
N ALA A 35 -31.87 -26.35 8.98
CA ALA A 35 -30.65 -26.32 8.19
C ALA A 35 -30.98 -26.95 6.84
N LEU A 36 -30.97 -26.12 5.79
CA LEU A 36 -31.08 -26.60 4.42
C LEU A 36 -29.96 -27.61 4.15
N PRO A 37 -30.21 -28.67 3.35
CA PRO A 37 -29.17 -29.62 3.00
C PRO A 37 -28.01 -28.93 2.27
N GLU A 38 -26.78 -29.44 2.46
CA GLU A 38 -25.56 -28.88 1.84
C GLU A 38 -25.60 -28.92 0.30
N THR A 39 -26.37 -29.85 -0.27
CA THR A 39 -26.50 -30.02 -1.72
C THR A 39 -27.95 -30.19 -2.12
N SER A 40 -28.28 -29.67 -3.30
CA SER A 40 -29.64 -29.72 -3.85
C SER A 40 -29.94 -31.13 -4.34
N GLN A 41 -30.98 -31.74 -3.79
CA GLN A 41 -31.39 -33.11 -4.09
C GLN A 41 -32.51 -33.11 -5.13
N GLN A 42 -32.27 -33.75 -6.28
CA GLN A 42 -33.30 -33.97 -7.29
C GLN A 42 -34.41 -34.90 -6.76
N GLY A 43 -35.66 -34.64 -7.15
CA GLY A 43 -36.79 -35.51 -6.83
C GLY A 43 -37.65 -35.01 -5.68
N VAL A 44 -37.13 -34.10 -4.85
CA VAL A 44 -37.74 -33.70 -3.58
C VAL A 44 -37.67 -32.19 -3.37
N VAL A 45 -38.70 -31.61 -2.74
CA VAL A 45 -38.71 -30.25 -2.18
C VAL A 45 -39.37 -30.29 -0.80
N HIS A 46 -39.19 -29.26 0.02
CA HIS A 46 -39.77 -29.21 1.35
C HIS A 46 -40.95 -28.24 1.41
N ALA A 47 -42.02 -28.67 2.08
CA ALA A 47 -43.14 -27.84 2.51
C ALA A 47 -42.99 -27.54 4.01
N PHE A 48 -42.89 -26.26 4.34
CA PHE A 48 -42.77 -25.74 5.69
C PHE A 48 -44.15 -25.26 6.15
N TYR A 49 -44.61 -25.72 7.30
CA TYR A 49 -45.95 -25.41 7.83
C TYR A 49 -45.88 -24.59 9.11
N TRP A 50 -46.78 -23.63 9.22
CA TRP A 50 -47.07 -22.88 10.45
C TRP A 50 -48.51 -23.17 10.84
N ASP A 51 -48.72 -23.69 12.05
CA ASP A 51 -50.03 -24.05 12.55
C ASP A 51 -50.64 -22.90 13.38
N ASN A 52 -51.96 -22.93 13.56
CA ASN A 52 -52.74 -21.90 14.29
C ASN A 52 -52.69 -20.48 13.69
N VAL A 53 -52.32 -20.33 12.41
CA VAL A 53 -52.30 -19.05 11.71
C VAL A 53 -53.72 -18.59 11.43
N GLN A 54 -54.15 -17.53 12.11
CA GLN A 54 -55.49 -16.97 11.97
C GLN A 54 -55.63 -16.20 10.64
N GLY A 55 -56.87 -16.03 10.17
CA GLY A 55 -57.16 -15.33 8.91
C GLY A 55 -57.11 -16.25 7.69
N ASN A 56 -57.45 -15.68 6.53
CA ASN A 56 -57.56 -16.40 5.27
C ASN A 56 -56.67 -15.79 4.16
N THR A 57 -55.74 -14.91 4.54
CA THR A 57 -54.84 -14.23 3.60
C THR A 57 -53.38 -14.64 3.81
N ILE A 58 -52.59 -14.63 2.74
CA ILE A 58 -51.13 -14.83 2.78
C ILE A 58 -50.46 -13.80 3.69
N GLU A 59 -50.96 -12.57 3.75
CA GLU A 59 -50.46 -11.54 4.69
C GLU A 59 -50.50 -12.00 6.15
N SER A 60 -51.49 -12.81 6.53
CA SER A 60 -51.59 -13.36 7.89
C SER A 60 -50.50 -14.41 8.19
N LEU A 61 -49.95 -15.04 7.15
CA LEU A 61 -48.80 -15.93 7.25
C LEU A 61 -47.49 -15.14 7.23
N THR A 62 -47.33 -14.21 6.29
CA THR A 62 -46.06 -13.49 6.08
C THR A 62 -45.77 -12.43 7.15
N SER A 63 -46.79 -11.99 7.91
CA SER A 63 -46.63 -11.07 9.04
C SER A 63 -46.28 -11.75 10.37
N LEU A 64 -46.20 -13.08 10.41
CA LEU A 64 -45.75 -13.80 11.61
C LEU A 64 -44.27 -13.55 11.85
N GLU A 65 -43.89 -13.25 13.10
CA GLU A 65 -42.49 -13.18 13.52
C GLU A 65 -41.73 -14.50 13.24
N ALA A 66 -42.43 -15.63 13.31
CA ALA A 66 -41.88 -16.95 13.03
C ALA A 66 -41.69 -17.24 11.54
N PHE A 67 -42.29 -16.46 10.63
CA PHE A 67 -42.20 -16.69 9.19
C PHE A 67 -41.02 -15.91 8.61
N PRO A 68 -40.20 -16.48 7.70
CA PRO A 68 -40.26 -17.84 7.14
C PRO A 68 -39.34 -18.86 7.86
N ASN A 69 -38.78 -18.51 9.02
CA ASN A 69 -37.60 -19.18 9.57
C ASN A 69 -37.87 -20.20 10.68
N ALA A 70 -39.05 -20.18 11.31
CA ALA A 70 -39.42 -21.06 12.42
C ALA A 70 -40.77 -21.76 12.18
N PRO A 71 -40.84 -22.71 11.23
CA PRO A 71 -42.04 -23.51 10.99
C PRO A 71 -42.28 -24.54 12.12
N ASP A 72 -43.53 -24.93 12.30
CA ASP A 72 -43.95 -25.97 13.24
C ASP A 72 -43.68 -27.39 12.69
N ASP A 73 -43.70 -27.57 11.37
CA ASP A 73 -43.53 -28.86 10.70
C ASP A 73 -42.91 -28.73 9.30
N ILE A 74 -42.18 -29.76 8.86
CA ILE A 74 -41.52 -29.80 7.55
C ILE A 74 -41.78 -31.16 6.89
N VAL A 75 -42.34 -31.14 5.69
CA VAL A 75 -42.68 -32.36 4.94
C VAL A 75 -42.04 -32.36 3.57
N GLU A 76 -41.48 -33.51 3.16
CA GLU A 76 -40.97 -33.70 1.80
C GLU A 76 -42.12 -33.90 0.79
N LEU A 77 -42.01 -33.20 -0.34
CA LEU A 77 -42.89 -33.34 -1.49
C LEU A 77 -42.10 -33.89 -2.69
N THR A 78 -42.70 -34.86 -3.38
CA THR A 78 -42.19 -35.43 -4.64
C THR A 78 -42.99 -34.96 -5.86
N SER A 79 -43.84 -33.96 -5.67
CA SER A 79 -44.59 -33.22 -6.70
C SER A 79 -45.07 -31.91 -6.07
N LEU A 80 -45.32 -30.86 -6.86
CA LEU A 80 -45.91 -29.62 -6.34
C LEU A 80 -47.41 -29.76 -6.08
N SER A 81 -47.76 -30.61 -5.12
CA SER A 81 -49.11 -30.84 -4.62
C SER A 81 -49.05 -31.07 -3.11
N GLY A 82 -49.77 -30.25 -2.35
CA GLY A 82 -49.92 -30.38 -0.91
C GLY A 82 -50.84 -31.54 -0.51
N PRO A 83 -50.88 -31.89 0.79
CA PRO A 83 -51.80 -32.88 1.36
C PRO A 83 -53.27 -32.41 1.25
N THR A 84 -54.21 -33.36 1.28
CA THR A 84 -55.65 -33.08 1.12
C THR A 84 -56.46 -32.96 2.43
N GLU A 85 -55.84 -33.28 3.57
CA GLU A 85 -56.47 -33.36 4.91
C GLU A 85 -55.45 -33.05 6.03
N ARG A 86 -54.78 -31.90 5.98
CA ARG A 86 -53.85 -31.45 7.03
C ARG A 86 -54.56 -30.87 8.27
N GLY A 87 -55.67 -30.16 8.11
CA GLY A 87 -56.42 -29.47 9.17
C GLY A 87 -56.63 -27.98 8.88
N ASP A 88 -57.29 -27.25 9.78
CA ASP A 88 -57.65 -25.85 9.57
C ASP A 88 -56.61 -24.87 10.17
N ASN A 89 -56.64 -23.60 9.74
CA ASN A 89 -55.82 -22.49 10.26
C ASN A 89 -54.31 -22.75 10.23
N TYR A 90 -53.77 -23.05 9.05
CA TYR A 90 -52.33 -23.17 8.84
C TYR A 90 -51.87 -22.34 7.65
N GLY A 91 -50.57 -22.08 7.59
CA GLY A 91 -49.90 -21.54 6.41
C GLY A 91 -48.82 -22.49 5.92
N THR A 92 -48.53 -22.46 4.62
CA THR A 92 -47.49 -23.27 3.99
C THR A 92 -46.58 -22.40 3.15
N LEU A 93 -45.29 -22.71 3.20
CA LEU A 93 -44.30 -22.25 2.24
C LEU A 93 -43.65 -23.48 1.61
N VAL A 94 -43.65 -23.57 0.28
CA VAL A 94 -42.87 -24.58 -0.46
C VAL A 94 -41.80 -23.87 -1.25
N ARG A 95 -40.55 -24.31 -1.15
CA ARG A 95 -39.41 -23.68 -1.86
C ARG A 95 -38.47 -24.73 -2.44
N GLY A 96 -37.87 -24.39 -3.57
CA GLY A 96 -36.88 -25.23 -4.25
C GLY A 96 -36.56 -24.69 -5.63
N PHE A 97 -36.08 -25.57 -6.50
CA PHE A 97 -35.79 -25.25 -7.89
C PHE A 97 -36.61 -26.11 -8.85
N ILE A 98 -36.99 -25.53 -9.98
CA ILE A 98 -37.58 -26.22 -11.13
C ILE A 98 -36.57 -26.25 -12.27
N GLU A 99 -36.42 -27.39 -12.95
CA GLU A 99 -35.64 -27.53 -14.18
C GLU A 99 -36.55 -27.99 -15.33
N ALA A 100 -36.58 -27.22 -16.42
CA ALA A 100 -37.34 -27.57 -17.61
C ALA A 100 -36.72 -28.75 -18.37
N PRO A 101 -37.48 -29.78 -18.79
CA PRO A 101 -36.91 -30.88 -19.58
C PRO A 101 -36.47 -30.47 -20.98
N VAL A 102 -37.07 -29.42 -21.55
CA VAL A 102 -36.76 -28.92 -22.89
C VAL A 102 -36.79 -27.39 -22.85
N SER A 103 -35.82 -26.73 -23.46
CA SER A 103 -35.84 -25.27 -23.56
C SER A 103 -37.05 -24.79 -24.37
N GLY A 104 -37.77 -23.79 -23.87
CA GLY A 104 -38.86 -23.14 -24.60
C GLY A 104 -39.84 -22.40 -23.70
N GLU A 105 -41.04 -22.16 -24.24
CA GLU A 105 -42.10 -21.39 -23.59
C GLU A 105 -42.97 -22.27 -22.68
N TYR A 106 -43.00 -21.93 -21.40
CA TYR A 106 -43.81 -22.59 -20.38
C TYR A 106 -44.88 -21.66 -19.82
N ARG A 107 -45.99 -22.23 -19.37
CA ARG A 107 -47.01 -21.53 -18.60
C ARG A 107 -47.31 -22.31 -17.32
N PHE A 108 -47.33 -21.62 -16.20
CA PHE A 108 -47.61 -22.19 -14.88
C PHE A 108 -49.06 -21.93 -14.48
N PHE A 109 -49.60 -22.85 -13.67
CA PHE A 109 -50.94 -22.79 -13.16
C PHE A 109 -50.95 -23.15 -11.68
N VAL A 110 -51.67 -22.38 -10.86
CA VAL A 110 -51.79 -22.64 -9.42
C VAL A 110 -53.23 -22.94 -9.05
N SER A 111 -53.45 -23.91 -8.16
CA SER A 111 -54.74 -24.19 -7.53
C SER A 111 -54.55 -24.30 -6.03
N GLY A 112 -55.61 -24.03 -5.25
CA GLY A 112 -55.54 -24.12 -3.80
C GLY A 112 -56.83 -23.71 -3.13
N ASP A 113 -56.97 -24.17 -1.89
CA ASP A 113 -58.07 -23.91 -0.96
C ASP A 113 -57.33 -23.72 0.36
N ASP A 114 -57.24 -22.52 0.93
CA ASP A 114 -57.67 -21.19 0.44
C ASP A 114 -56.57 -20.44 -0.35
N GLU A 115 -56.26 -19.18 0.03
CA GLU A 115 -55.43 -18.26 -0.77
C GLU A 115 -54.05 -18.84 -1.06
N THR A 116 -53.66 -18.82 -2.34
CA THR A 116 -52.42 -19.44 -2.81
C THR A 116 -51.72 -18.55 -3.81
N GLU A 117 -50.41 -18.39 -3.66
CA GLU A 117 -49.55 -17.66 -4.57
C GLU A 117 -48.45 -18.58 -5.10
N PHE A 118 -48.15 -18.45 -6.39
CA PHE A 118 -47.00 -19.07 -7.02
C PHE A 118 -46.04 -18.00 -7.50
N TRP A 119 -44.81 -18.08 -7.00
CA TRP A 119 -43.71 -17.18 -7.32
C TRP A 119 -42.64 -17.95 -8.09
N LEU A 120 -42.04 -17.30 -9.08
CA LEU A 120 -40.94 -17.88 -9.86
C LEU A 120 -39.88 -16.82 -10.13
N SER A 121 -38.63 -17.21 -10.00
CA SER A 121 -37.46 -16.43 -10.36
C SER A 121 -37.00 -16.76 -11.79
N PRO A 122 -36.49 -15.78 -12.56
CA PRO A 122 -35.82 -16.04 -13.82
C PRO A 122 -34.48 -16.77 -13.67
N SER A 123 -34.00 -16.97 -12.44
CA SER A 123 -32.72 -17.61 -12.13
C SER A 123 -32.82 -18.50 -10.88
N ARG A 124 -31.69 -18.96 -10.36
CA ARG A 124 -31.61 -19.64 -9.05
C ARG A 124 -31.74 -18.67 -7.87
N SER A 125 -31.73 -17.35 -8.11
CA SER A 125 -31.82 -16.33 -7.07
C SER A 125 -33.21 -16.29 -6.45
N THR A 126 -33.28 -16.21 -5.12
CA THR A 126 -34.55 -16.01 -4.40
C THR A 126 -35.06 -14.57 -4.49
N ALA A 127 -34.16 -13.61 -4.69
CA ALA A 127 -34.47 -12.17 -4.70
C ALA A 127 -35.25 -11.72 -5.95
N GLU A 128 -35.09 -12.43 -7.06
CA GLU A 128 -35.75 -12.11 -8.33
C GLU A 128 -37.10 -12.83 -8.50
N ALA A 129 -37.57 -13.54 -7.46
CA ALA A 129 -38.84 -14.22 -7.50
C ALA A 129 -39.99 -13.21 -7.64
N THR A 130 -40.82 -13.38 -8.68
CA THR A 130 -41.99 -12.53 -8.91
C THR A 130 -43.27 -13.36 -8.81
N LEU A 131 -44.34 -12.73 -8.33
CA LEU A 131 -45.66 -13.36 -8.27
C LEU A 131 -46.17 -13.61 -9.68
N LEU A 132 -46.29 -14.89 -10.06
CA LEU A 132 -46.69 -15.28 -11.40
C LEU A 132 -48.16 -15.67 -11.50
N ALA A 133 -48.71 -16.31 -10.48
CA ALA A 133 -50.09 -16.77 -10.48
C ALA A 133 -50.66 -16.82 -9.06
N THR A 134 -51.97 -16.63 -8.93
CA THR A 134 -52.65 -16.56 -7.63
C THR A 134 -54.04 -17.20 -7.67
N VAL A 135 -54.42 -17.79 -6.54
CA VAL A 135 -55.79 -18.12 -6.16
C VAL A 135 -56.17 -17.18 -5.01
N PRO A 136 -57.07 -16.20 -5.19
CA PRO A 136 -57.45 -15.24 -4.14
C PRO A 136 -58.47 -15.80 -3.11
N GLY A 137 -58.69 -17.11 -3.10
CA GLY A 137 -59.74 -17.79 -2.34
C GLY A 137 -59.56 -19.30 -2.52
N TRP A 138 -60.63 -20.06 -2.78
CA TRP A 138 -60.52 -21.52 -2.93
C TRP A 138 -60.81 -22.05 -4.34
N THR A 139 -60.32 -23.25 -4.64
CA THR A 139 -60.59 -24.05 -5.86
C THR A 139 -60.80 -25.53 -5.51
N TYR A 140 -61.39 -26.30 -6.42
CA TYR A 140 -61.32 -27.76 -6.34
C TYR A 140 -59.89 -28.27 -6.61
N LEU A 141 -59.61 -29.54 -6.28
CA LEU A 141 -58.32 -30.18 -6.52
C LEU A 141 -57.96 -30.12 -8.02
N ASN A 142 -56.82 -29.49 -8.34
CA ASN A 142 -56.31 -29.31 -9.70
C ASN A 142 -57.28 -28.57 -10.64
N GLU A 143 -58.16 -27.73 -10.09
CA GLU A 143 -58.98 -26.78 -10.86
C GLU A 143 -58.15 -25.52 -11.13
N PHE A 144 -57.66 -25.38 -12.36
CA PHE A 144 -56.72 -24.33 -12.76
C PHE A 144 -57.37 -23.19 -13.57
N ASP A 145 -58.70 -23.17 -13.66
CA ASP A 145 -59.46 -22.31 -14.58
C ASP A 145 -60.65 -21.57 -13.93
N LYS A 146 -60.74 -21.57 -12.59
CA LYS A 146 -61.77 -20.84 -11.84
C LYS A 146 -61.52 -19.33 -11.81
N TYR A 147 -60.27 -18.92 -11.62
CA TYR A 147 -59.84 -17.52 -11.66
C TYR A 147 -58.83 -17.29 -12.78
N SER A 148 -58.92 -16.14 -13.44
CA SER A 148 -57.97 -15.77 -14.50
C SER A 148 -56.54 -15.55 -13.98
N SER A 149 -56.38 -15.26 -12.68
CA SER A 149 -55.08 -15.13 -12.00
C SER A 149 -54.36 -16.46 -11.80
N GLN A 150 -55.04 -17.59 -12.00
CA GLN A 150 -54.45 -18.92 -11.78
C GLN A 150 -53.40 -19.28 -12.81
N ALA A 151 -53.35 -18.60 -13.96
CA ALA A 151 -52.42 -18.87 -15.03
C ALA A 151 -51.37 -17.76 -15.13
N SER A 152 -50.10 -18.14 -15.16
CA SER A 152 -49.00 -17.20 -15.33
C SER A 152 -48.96 -16.59 -16.74
N PRO A 153 -48.25 -15.47 -16.93
CA PRO A 153 -47.65 -15.13 -18.23
C PRO A 153 -46.73 -16.25 -18.72
N VAL A 154 -46.42 -16.25 -20.02
CA VAL A 154 -45.44 -17.20 -20.60
C VAL A 154 -44.05 -16.92 -20.02
N GLN A 155 -43.38 -17.98 -19.59
CA GLN A 155 -42.01 -17.98 -19.06
C GLN A 155 -41.11 -18.73 -20.02
N VAL A 156 -39.97 -18.15 -20.39
CA VAL A 156 -38.99 -18.82 -21.26
C VAL A 156 -37.96 -19.51 -20.37
N LEU A 157 -37.96 -20.84 -20.38
CA LEU A 157 -37.06 -21.65 -19.57
C LEU A 157 -36.05 -22.38 -20.47
N SER A 158 -34.84 -22.59 -19.95
CA SER A 158 -33.78 -23.34 -20.62
C SER A 158 -33.55 -24.68 -19.94
N ALA A 159 -33.46 -25.76 -20.71
CA ALA A 159 -33.10 -27.07 -20.17
C ALA A 159 -31.70 -27.04 -19.55
N GLY A 160 -31.54 -27.73 -18.42
CA GLY A 160 -30.30 -27.69 -17.63
C GLY A 160 -30.14 -26.47 -16.73
N GLN A 161 -31.07 -25.50 -16.78
CA GLN A 161 -31.10 -24.35 -15.88
C GLN A 161 -32.13 -24.56 -14.77
N GLN A 162 -31.76 -24.21 -13.54
CA GLN A 162 -32.60 -24.30 -12.36
C GLN A 162 -33.19 -22.94 -12.03
N TYR A 163 -34.49 -22.90 -11.78
CA TYR A 163 -35.26 -21.69 -11.50
C TYR A 163 -35.87 -21.77 -10.12
N TYR A 164 -35.58 -20.80 -9.26
CA TYR A 164 -36.13 -20.77 -7.91
C TYR A 164 -37.64 -20.51 -7.94
N PHE A 165 -38.39 -21.19 -7.08
CA PHE A 165 -39.83 -20.99 -6.95
C PHE A 165 -40.28 -20.96 -5.49
N GLU A 166 -41.43 -20.32 -5.26
CA GLU A 166 -42.17 -20.44 -4.00
C GLU A 166 -43.65 -20.76 -4.25
N ILE A 167 -44.22 -21.56 -3.35
CA ILE A 167 -45.67 -21.64 -3.16
C ILE A 167 -45.95 -21.09 -1.77
N ARG A 168 -46.75 -20.03 -1.69
CA ARG A 168 -47.28 -19.52 -0.41
C ARG A 168 -48.75 -19.87 -0.37
N HIS A 169 -49.17 -20.54 0.69
CA HIS A 169 -50.56 -21.00 0.85
C HIS A 169 -51.06 -20.69 2.24
N LYS A 170 -52.30 -20.20 2.34
CA LYS A 170 -53.00 -19.99 3.60
C LYS A 170 -54.30 -20.77 3.59
N GLU A 171 -54.49 -21.63 4.58
CA GLU A 171 -55.74 -22.35 4.83
C GLU A 171 -56.43 -21.78 6.06
N ALA A 172 -57.71 -21.40 5.94
CA ALA A 172 -58.50 -20.93 7.08
C ALA A 172 -59.41 -22.03 7.63
N SER A 173 -60.28 -22.58 6.78
CA SER A 173 -61.14 -23.70 7.11
C SER A 173 -61.71 -24.33 5.85
N GLY A 174 -61.78 -25.66 5.79
CA GLY A 174 -62.40 -26.28 4.62
C GLY A 174 -61.65 -27.53 4.20
N GLY A 175 -61.23 -27.57 2.94
CA GLY A 175 -60.45 -28.70 2.45
C GLY A 175 -59.07 -28.25 2.04
N ASP A 176 -58.08 -28.87 2.62
CA ASP A 176 -56.69 -28.46 2.54
C ASP A 176 -56.14 -28.81 1.16
N ARG A 177 -55.69 -27.84 0.35
CA ARG A 177 -54.92 -28.18 -0.85
C ARG A 177 -54.17 -26.99 -1.41
N TYR A 178 -53.07 -27.31 -2.09
CA TYR A 178 -52.46 -26.44 -3.10
C TYR A 178 -51.80 -27.33 -4.16
N SER A 179 -51.75 -26.88 -5.40
CA SER A 179 -50.93 -27.52 -6.43
C SER A 179 -50.47 -26.54 -7.50
N VAL A 180 -49.30 -26.83 -8.08
CA VAL A 180 -48.77 -26.09 -9.23
C VAL A 180 -48.57 -27.05 -10.40
N ALA A 181 -49.19 -26.69 -11.52
CA ALA A 181 -49.05 -27.36 -12.80
C ALA A 181 -48.33 -26.48 -13.81
N TRP A 182 -47.84 -27.08 -14.88
CA TRP A 182 -47.26 -26.38 -16.01
C TRP A 182 -47.64 -27.03 -17.34
N GLU A 183 -47.54 -26.28 -18.43
CA GLU A 183 -47.60 -26.79 -19.79
C GLU A 183 -46.47 -26.17 -20.62
N GLY A 184 -45.94 -26.88 -21.62
CA GLY A 184 -44.77 -26.44 -22.38
C GLY A 184 -44.41 -27.35 -23.55
N PRO A 185 -43.23 -27.19 -24.16
CA PRO A 185 -42.83 -27.96 -25.33
C PRO A 185 -42.83 -29.47 -25.06
N GLY A 186 -43.75 -30.20 -25.71
CA GLY A 186 -43.88 -31.65 -25.54
C GLY A 186 -44.57 -32.10 -24.24
N LEU A 187 -45.08 -31.18 -23.42
CA LEU A 187 -45.77 -31.45 -22.16
C LEU A 187 -47.19 -30.90 -22.19
N ALA A 188 -48.18 -31.78 -22.01
CA ALA A 188 -49.54 -31.35 -21.70
C ALA A 188 -49.61 -30.82 -20.27
N ARG A 189 -50.64 -30.03 -19.94
CA ARG A 189 -50.81 -29.49 -18.59
C ARG A 189 -50.84 -30.61 -17.54
N GLU A 190 -49.86 -30.59 -16.65
CA GLU A 190 -49.73 -31.56 -15.57
C GLU A 190 -49.09 -30.92 -14.33
N VAL A 191 -49.38 -31.48 -13.14
CA VAL A 191 -48.73 -31.07 -11.88
C VAL A 191 -47.23 -31.37 -11.98
N ILE A 192 -46.39 -30.43 -11.54
CA ILE A 192 -44.94 -30.57 -11.67
C ILE A 192 -44.46 -31.73 -10.79
N ALA A 193 -43.98 -32.80 -11.43
CA ALA A 193 -43.46 -33.99 -10.77
C ALA A 193 -42.02 -33.80 -10.29
N GLY A 194 -41.64 -34.54 -9.25
CA GLY A 194 -40.35 -34.42 -8.57
C GLY A 194 -39.13 -34.58 -9.45
N GLN A 195 -39.23 -35.29 -10.58
CA GLN A 195 -38.12 -35.39 -11.54
C GLN A 195 -37.66 -34.05 -12.12
N TYR A 196 -38.53 -33.03 -12.07
CA TYR A 196 -38.23 -31.65 -12.49
C TYR A 196 -37.94 -30.73 -11.31
N LEU A 197 -37.93 -31.25 -10.08
CA LEU A 197 -37.77 -30.50 -8.85
C LEU A 197 -36.45 -30.83 -8.17
N TYR A 198 -35.88 -29.82 -7.53
CA TYR A 198 -34.71 -29.98 -6.69
C TYR A 198 -34.89 -29.25 -5.37
N SER A 199 -34.44 -29.87 -4.27
CA SER A 199 -34.58 -29.29 -2.94
C SER A 199 -33.82 -27.97 -2.84
N LEU A 200 -34.35 -27.05 -2.05
CA LEU A 200 -33.56 -25.90 -1.64
C LEU A 200 -32.39 -26.42 -0.80
N ALA A 201 -31.18 -26.03 -1.18
CA ALA A 201 -29.95 -26.36 -0.49
C ALA A 201 -29.23 -25.08 -0.10
N THR A 202 -28.28 -25.17 0.82
CA THR A 202 -27.27 -24.13 0.94
C THR A 202 -26.61 -23.96 -0.43
N GLY A 203 -26.22 -22.74 -0.78
CA GLY A 203 -25.42 -22.51 -1.99
C GLY A 203 -24.15 -23.36 -2.00
N PRO A 204 -23.34 -23.32 -3.07
CA PRO A 204 -22.02 -23.94 -3.06
C PRO A 204 -21.25 -23.56 -1.78
N ASP A 205 -20.33 -24.44 -1.34
CA ASP A 205 -19.53 -24.28 -0.12
C ASP A 205 -18.75 -22.95 -0.17
N LEU A 206 -19.37 -21.91 0.39
CA LEU A 206 -18.78 -20.59 0.58
C LEU A 206 -18.05 -20.66 1.92
N GLY A 207 -16.77 -20.26 1.91
CA GLY A 207 -15.95 -20.27 3.12
C GLY A 207 -16.64 -19.49 4.25
N VAL A 208 -16.31 -19.81 5.51
CA VAL A 208 -16.91 -19.19 6.72
C VAL A 208 -16.93 -17.65 6.64
N GLN A 209 -16.01 -17.04 5.90
CA GLN A 209 -15.90 -15.60 5.65
C GLN A 209 -16.94 -15.07 4.65
N GLU A 210 -17.24 -15.80 3.56
CA GLU A 210 -18.34 -15.47 2.63
C GLU A 210 -19.72 -15.81 3.20
N ALA A 211 -19.81 -16.84 4.05
CA ALA A 211 -21.03 -17.15 4.79
C ALA A 211 -21.37 -16.07 5.82
N TYR A 212 -20.36 -15.36 6.33
CA TYR A 212 -20.50 -14.24 7.25
C TYR A 212 -20.91 -12.95 6.53
N SER A 213 -20.34 -12.67 5.34
CA SER A 213 -20.72 -11.50 4.52
C SER A 213 -22.14 -11.59 3.92
N LEU A 214 -22.66 -12.80 3.71
CA LEU A 214 -24.03 -13.01 3.21
C LEU A 214 -25.12 -13.07 4.30
N GLY A 215 -24.72 -13.18 5.57
CA GLY A 215 -25.58 -13.61 6.68
C GLY A 215 -26.64 -12.61 7.17
N TYR A 216 -26.58 -11.34 6.77
CA TYR A 216 -27.50 -10.32 7.31
C TYR A 216 -27.99 -9.29 6.29
N ARG A 217 -28.48 -9.75 5.12
CA ARG A 217 -29.22 -8.87 4.18
C ARG A 217 -30.59 -8.46 4.73
N VAL A 218 -30.59 -7.53 5.69
CA VAL A 218 -31.36 -6.28 5.59
C VAL A 218 -30.32 -5.18 5.37
N GLY A 219 -30.03 -4.90 4.08
CA GLY A 219 -29.33 -3.70 3.63
C GLY A 219 -27.81 -3.62 3.88
N PHE A 220 -27.03 -3.69 2.79
CA PHE A 220 -25.89 -2.84 2.38
C PHE A 220 -24.99 -3.65 1.43
N LEU A 221 -24.88 -3.27 0.14
CA LEU A 221 -23.92 -2.34 -0.48
C LEU A 221 -22.51 -2.95 -0.62
N ASP A 222 -22.41 -3.91 -1.54
CA ASP A 222 -21.30 -3.95 -2.48
C ASP A 222 -21.83 -3.26 -3.75
N ALA A 223 -21.14 -2.22 -4.21
CA ALA A 223 -21.49 -1.40 -5.36
C ALA A 223 -21.56 -2.17 -6.71
N SER A 224 -21.31 -3.48 -6.73
CA SER A 224 -21.44 -4.32 -7.91
C SER A 224 -22.88 -4.68 -8.30
N GLU A 225 -23.84 -4.65 -7.37
CA GLU A 225 -25.23 -5.07 -7.61
C GLU A 225 -26.25 -4.06 -7.04
N GLY A 226 -26.66 -3.09 -7.87
CA GLY A 226 -27.60 -2.03 -7.51
C GLY A 226 -29.02 -2.53 -7.19
N LEU A 227 -29.33 -2.74 -5.91
CA LEU A 227 -30.69 -2.76 -5.39
C LEU A 227 -30.99 -1.47 -4.62
N ALA A 228 -32.14 -0.84 -4.91
CA ALA A 228 -32.51 0.47 -4.39
C ALA A 228 -32.74 0.47 -2.86
N PHE A 229 -32.19 1.47 -2.17
CA PHE A 229 -32.45 1.79 -0.76
C PHE A 229 -33.95 1.91 -0.46
N ASN A 230 -34.43 1.18 0.55
CA ASN A 230 -35.83 1.27 0.99
C ASN A 230 -35.95 2.13 2.26
N THR A 231 -36.40 3.37 2.08
CA THR A 231 -36.65 4.34 3.16
C THR A 231 -37.72 3.91 4.18
N GLU A 232 -38.51 2.87 3.90
CA GLU A 232 -39.53 2.37 4.83
C GLU A 232 -38.95 1.46 5.93
N PHE A 233 -37.71 0.97 5.76
CA PHE A 233 -37.02 0.09 6.72
C PHE A 233 -35.54 0.50 6.85
N PRO A 234 -35.24 1.63 7.51
CA PRO A 234 -33.85 2.02 7.76
C PRO A 234 -33.17 0.97 8.66
N PRO A 235 -31.87 0.67 8.42
CA PRO A 235 -31.08 -0.12 9.35
C PRO A 235 -31.10 0.51 10.75
N LEU A 236 -30.94 -0.32 11.78
CA LEU A 236 -30.83 0.17 13.15
C LEU A 236 -29.49 0.90 13.32
N ASP A 237 -29.56 2.10 13.86
CA ASP A 237 -28.45 2.96 14.26
C ASP A 237 -28.84 3.50 15.64
N ARG A 238 -28.36 2.83 16.69
CA ARG A 238 -28.86 2.99 18.07
C ARG A 238 -28.37 4.27 18.72
N ASP A 239 -27.15 4.70 18.42
CA ASP A 239 -26.50 5.88 18.98
C ASP A 239 -26.44 7.07 18.02
N ALA A 240 -26.91 6.90 16.78
CA ALA A 240 -27.15 7.95 15.80
C ALA A 240 -25.86 8.66 15.34
N ASP A 241 -24.77 7.92 15.22
CA ASP A 241 -23.47 8.43 14.74
C ASP A 241 -23.28 8.28 13.22
N GLY A 242 -24.18 7.56 12.55
CA GLY A 242 -24.16 7.34 11.11
C GLY A 242 -23.61 5.97 10.68
N LEU A 243 -23.11 5.18 11.63
CA LEU A 243 -22.84 3.76 11.44
C LEU A 243 -24.08 2.94 11.81
N TYR A 244 -24.25 1.77 11.19
CA TYR A 244 -25.37 0.89 11.53
C TYR A 244 -24.93 -0.17 12.53
N ASP A 245 -25.82 -0.51 13.48
CA ASP A 245 -25.59 -1.48 14.55
C ASP A 245 -25.00 -2.81 14.04
N ASN A 246 -25.42 -3.27 12.86
CA ASN A 246 -24.94 -4.51 12.27
C ASN A 246 -23.54 -4.39 11.66
N TRP A 247 -23.20 -3.24 11.10
CA TRP A 247 -21.86 -2.96 10.59
C TRP A 247 -20.90 -2.85 11.77
N GLU A 248 -21.21 -2.04 12.79
CA GLU A 248 -20.40 -1.88 13.98
C GLU A 248 -20.09 -3.22 14.68
N VAL A 249 -21.08 -4.11 14.85
CA VAL A 249 -20.86 -5.43 15.48
C VAL A 249 -19.92 -6.32 14.68
N VAL A 250 -20.01 -6.29 13.35
CA VAL A 250 -19.16 -7.09 12.45
C VAL A 250 -17.70 -6.62 12.54
N HIS A 251 -17.54 -5.33 12.72
CA HIS A 251 -16.32 -4.56 12.66
C HIS A 251 -15.73 -4.27 14.06
N GLY A 252 -16.31 -4.89 15.11
CA GLY A 252 -15.79 -4.83 16.47
C GLY A 252 -15.99 -3.50 17.20
N LEU A 253 -16.76 -2.58 16.61
CA LEU A 253 -17.23 -1.35 17.23
C LEU A 253 -18.43 -1.60 18.15
N ASN A 254 -18.89 -0.57 18.86
CA ASN A 254 -19.91 -0.69 19.88
C ASN A 254 -21.18 0.10 19.52
N PRO A 255 -22.29 -0.59 19.16
CA PRO A 255 -23.61 0.00 18.77
C PRO A 255 -24.37 0.77 19.85
N GLY A 256 -23.68 1.53 20.65
CA GLY A 256 -24.19 2.34 21.75
C GLY A 256 -23.16 3.33 22.24
N ASN A 257 -22.08 3.51 21.47
CA ASN A 257 -20.99 4.41 21.71
C ASN A 257 -20.76 5.29 20.47
N PRO A 258 -21.41 6.46 20.38
CA PRO A 258 -21.35 7.32 19.19
C PRO A 258 -19.97 7.93 18.91
N ASP A 259 -18.99 7.71 19.79
CA ASP A 259 -17.65 8.25 19.66
C ASP A 259 -16.71 7.29 18.90
N ASP A 260 -17.11 6.05 18.59
CA ASP A 260 -16.26 5.11 17.85
C ASP A 260 -16.33 5.26 16.33
N ALA A 261 -17.41 5.83 15.76
CA ALA A 261 -17.46 6.23 14.36
C ALA A 261 -16.35 7.17 13.90
N VAL A 262 -15.79 7.98 14.82
CA VAL A 262 -14.70 8.92 14.53
C VAL A 262 -13.33 8.38 14.95
N THR A 263 -13.25 7.12 15.38
CA THR A 263 -11.97 6.48 15.68
C THR A 263 -11.35 5.90 14.43
N ASP A 264 -10.04 5.75 14.46
CA ASP A 264 -9.19 5.11 13.45
C ASP A 264 -8.65 3.82 14.09
N PRO A 265 -9.36 2.68 13.95
CA PRO A 265 -9.06 1.50 14.75
C PRO A 265 -7.82 0.73 14.28
N ASP A 266 -7.42 0.86 13.02
CA ASP A 266 -6.24 0.22 12.45
C ASP A 266 -5.06 1.17 12.19
N ASN A 267 -5.23 2.48 12.34
CA ASN A 267 -4.21 3.54 12.22
C ASN A 267 -3.72 3.76 10.78
N ASP A 268 -4.63 3.73 9.81
CA ASP A 268 -4.35 4.02 8.41
C ASP A 268 -4.73 5.45 7.98
N LEU A 269 -5.23 6.27 8.91
CA LEU A 269 -5.71 7.65 8.76
C LEU A 269 -7.18 7.79 8.29
N LEU A 270 -7.92 6.71 8.13
CA LEU A 270 -9.37 6.74 7.93
C LEU A 270 -10.10 6.57 9.26
N SER A 271 -11.24 7.28 9.40
CA SER A 271 -12.15 6.97 10.50
C SER A 271 -13.04 5.79 10.12
N ALA A 272 -13.55 5.05 11.11
CA ALA A 272 -14.53 3.99 10.88
C ALA A 272 -15.73 4.44 10.04
N ALA A 273 -16.15 5.72 10.17
CA ALA A 273 -17.17 6.32 9.32
C ALA A 273 -16.72 6.53 7.87
N ASP A 274 -15.46 6.91 7.64
CA ASP A 274 -14.91 7.05 6.29
C ASP A 274 -14.81 5.68 5.60
N GLU A 275 -14.36 4.67 6.33
CA GLU A 275 -14.24 3.30 5.80
C GLU A 275 -15.60 2.69 5.48
N PHE A 276 -16.59 2.94 6.33
CA PHE A 276 -17.98 2.60 6.02
C PHE A 276 -18.48 3.25 4.71
N LEU A 277 -18.06 4.48 4.42
CA LEU A 277 -18.42 5.18 3.18
C LEU A 277 -17.64 4.69 1.95
N LEU A 278 -16.39 4.28 2.15
CA LEU A 278 -15.49 3.79 1.11
C LEU A 278 -15.72 2.31 0.79
N GLY A 279 -16.29 1.55 1.73
CA GLY A 279 -16.44 0.10 1.62
C GLY A 279 -15.19 -0.68 2.02
N THR A 280 -14.26 -0.02 2.70
CA THR A 280 -13.03 -0.59 3.28
C THR A 280 -13.28 -1.13 4.69
N SER A 281 -12.26 -1.69 5.34
CA SER A 281 -12.39 -2.43 6.60
C SER A 281 -11.58 -1.79 7.74
N GLU A 282 -12.25 -1.29 8.78
CA GLU A 282 -11.70 -0.57 9.95
C GLU A 282 -10.73 -1.28 10.86
N ASN A 283 -10.47 -2.54 10.57
CA ASN A 283 -9.51 -3.35 11.29
C ASN A 283 -8.41 -3.90 10.36
N ASN A 284 -8.35 -3.40 9.12
CA ASN A 284 -7.46 -3.86 8.09
C ASN A 284 -6.98 -2.69 7.23
N GLN A 285 -5.75 -2.27 7.51
CA GLN A 285 -5.10 -1.11 6.89
C GLN A 285 -5.05 -1.15 5.35
N ASP A 286 -5.17 -2.33 4.72
CA ASP A 286 -5.02 -2.55 3.29
C ASP A 286 -6.11 -3.55 2.85
N THR A 287 -7.26 -3.03 2.41
CA THR A 287 -8.47 -3.81 2.13
C THR A 287 -8.29 -4.73 0.93
N ASP A 288 -7.62 -4.29 -0.13
CA ASP A 288 -7.47 -5.07 -1.35
C ASP A 288 -6.17 -5.90 -1.44
N ASN A 289 -5.29 -5.73 -0.45
CA ASN A 289 -4.05 -6.47 -0.22
C ASN A 289 -2.99 -6.25 -1.31
N ASP A 290 -2.89 -5.04 -1.84
CA ASP A 290 -1.88 -4.69 -2.84
C ASP A 290 -0.57 -4.13 -2.24
N GLY A 291 -0.59 -3.77 -0.95
CA GLY A 291 0.55 -3.27 -0.19
C GLY A 291 0.54 -1.77 0.08
N ILE A 292 -0.46 -1.02 -0.40
CA ILE A 292 -0.70 0.39 -0.06
C ILE A 292 -1.90 0.46 0.91
N PRO A 293 -1.84 1.24 2.00
CA PRO A 293 -2.97 1.35 2.92
C PRO A 293 -4.15 2.15 2.36
N ASP A 294 -5.37 1.79 2.76
CA ASP A 294 -6.63 2.38 2.27
C ASP A 294 -6.65 3.92 2.44
N GLY A 295 -6.21 4.42 3.59
CA GLY A 295 -6.10 5.85 3.85
C GLY A 295 -5.07 6.57 2.99
N THR A 296 -3.99 5.90 2.59
CA THR A 296 -2.98 6.44 1.66
C THR A 296 -3.57 6.54 0.26
N GLU A 297 -4.20 5.47 -0.19
CA GLU A 297 -4.87 5.42 -1.49
C GLU A 297 -5.97 6.49 -1.60
N PHE A 298 -6.83 6.60 -0.59
CA PHE A 298 -7.89 7.60 -0.54
C PHE A 298 -7.33 9.03 -0.59
N ALA A 299 -6.26 9.32 0.15
CA ALA A 299 -5.62 10.63 0.16
C ALA A 299 -5.04 11.02 -1.21
N LEU A 300 -4.58 10.04 -1.98
CA LEU A 300 -3.96 10.22 -3.30
C LEU A 300 -4.96 10.06 -4.47
N GLY A 301 -6.19 9.66 -4.18
CA GLY A 301 -7.22 9.42 -5.18
C GLY A 301 -7.05 8.11 -5.95
N LEU A 302 -6.28 7.18 -5.40
CA LEU A 302 -6.28 5.76 -5.77
C LEU A 302 -7.55 5.09 -5.22
N ASN A 303 -7.76 3.82 -5.51
CA ASN A 303 -8.96 3.07 -5.19
C ASN A 303 -8.64 1.90 -4.23
N PRO A 304 -8.95 2.06 -2.93
CA PRO A 304 -8.75 1.05 -1.86
C PRO A 304 -9.40 -0.34 -2.04
N LEU A 305 -10.07 -0.56 -3.17
CA LEU A 305 -10.80 -1.78 -3.51
C LEU A 305 -10.34 -2.36 -4.87
N ASP A 306 -9.35 -1.75 -5.53
CA ASP A 306 -8.82 -2.19 -6.81
C ASP A 306 -7.30 -2.42 -6.73
N PRO A 307 -6.86 -3.66 -6.46
CA PRO A 307 -5.46 -3.97 -6.17
C PRO A 307 -4.56 -3.90 -7.41
N SER A 308 -5.12 -3.46 -8.55
CA SER A 308 -4.38 -3.29 -9.78
C SER A 308 -3.79 -1.89 -9.93
N ASP A 309 -4.28 -0.89 -9.19
CA ASP A 309 -3.78 0.48 -9.29
C ASP A 309 -2.46 0.71 -8.53
N ALA A 310 -2.10 -0.13 -7.54
CA ALA A 310 -0.74 -0.18 -7.00
C ALA A 310 0.34 -0.40 -8.08
N ALA A 311 -0.02 -1.10 -9.16
CA ALA A 311 0.86 -1.37 -10.29
C ALA A 311 0.78 -0.31 -11.41
N ASP A 312 -0.13 0.66 -11.29
CA ASP A 312 -0.18 1.82 -12.16
C ASP A 312 0.91 2.84 -11.75
N ASP A 313 1.13 3.82 -12.62
CA ASP A 313 2.14 4.87 -12.53
C ASP A 313 1.37 6.21 -12.57
N LEU A 314 1.03 6.73 -11.39
CA LEU A 314 0.09 7.84 -11.23
C LEU A 314 0.64 9.15 -11.83
N ASP A 315 1.93 9.39 -11.70
CA ASP A 315 2.60 10.63 -12.11
C ASP A 315 3.37 10.52 -13.44
N GLY A 316 3.51 9.31 -13.98
CA GLY A 316 4.08 9.00 -15.29
C GLY A 316 5.59 9.00 -15.32
N ASP A 317 6.23 8.76 -14.18
CA ASP A 317 7.66 8.90 -13.97
C ASP A 317 8.45 7.61 -14.27
N GLY A 318 7.73 6.49 -14.41
CA GLY A 318 8.23 5.17 -14.75
C GLY A 318 8.32 4.17 -13.59
N PHE A 319 7.95 4.56 -12.37
CA PHE A 319 7.78 3.68 -11.21
C PHE A 319 6.30 3.42 -10.94
N THR A 320 5.99 2.30 -10.28
CA THR A 320 4.61 2.03 -9.87
C THR A 320 4.30 2.67 -8.53
N ASN A 321 3.03 2.97 -8.26
CA ASN A 321 2.58 3.54 -6.98
C ASN A 321 3.09 2.74 -5.76
N LEU A 322 3.13 1.41 -5.86
CA LEU A 322 3.69 0.55 -4.82
C LEU A 322 5.22 0.66 -4.66
N GLU A 323 5.96 0.85 -5.75
CA GLU A 323 7.43 1.04 -5.70
C GLU A 323 7.77 2.36 -4.99
N GLU A 324 6.97 3.39 -5.23
CA GLU A 324 7.09 4.70 -4.58
C GLU A 324 6.68 4.64 -3.10
N TYR A 325 5.52 4.06 -2.81
CA TYR A 325 5.07 3.85 -1.43
C TYR A 325 6.11 3.09 -0.59
N THR A 326 6.69 2.01 -1.14
CA THR A 326 7.70 1.22 -0.44
C THR A 326 9.06 1.90 -0.34
N ALA A 327 9.33 2.88 -1.21
CA ALA A 327 10.52 3.71 -1.18
C ALA A 327 10.36 4.99 -0.34
N ASP A 328 9.18 5.22 0.24
CA ASP A 328 8.80 6.44 0.97
C ASP A 328 8.93 7.70 0.08
N THR A 329 8.67 7.55 -1.22
CA THR A 329 8.64 8.66 -2.19
C THR A 329 7.21 9.02 -2.55
N ALA A 330 7.01 10.28 -2.94
CA ALA A 330 5.68 10.81 -3.24
C ALA A 330 5.12 10.26 -4.56
N ILE A 331 4.17 9.32 -4.44
CA ILE A 331 3.41 8.66 -5.54
C ILE A 331 2.81 9.63 -6.59
N ASN A 332 2.70 10.91 -6.26
CA ASN A 332 2.11 11.94 -7.11
C ASN A 332 3.08 13.05 -7.53
N ASP A 333 4.38 12.88 -7.31
CA ASP A 333 5.43 13.83 -7.67
C ASP A 333 6.48 13.19 -8.58
N PRO A 334 6.47 13.48 -9.90
CA PRO A 334 7.35 12.81 -10.87
C PRO A 334 8.83 13.16 -10.73
N GLU A 335 9.18 14.05 -9.80
CA GLU A 335 10.55 14.39 -9.43
C GLU A 335 11.03 13.65 -8.16
N ASP A 336 10.13 13.07 -7.36
CA ASP A 336 10.46 12.32 -6.14
C ASP A 336 10.39 10.81 -6.39
N LYS A 337 11.52 10.24 -6.80
CA LYS A 337 11.57 8.89 -7.38
C LYS A 337 12.26 7.91 -6.46
N PRO A 338 11.82 6.63 -6.44
CA PRO A 338 12.55 5.56 -5.78
C PRO A 338 14.01 5.53 -6.21
N GLU A 339 14.90 5.40 -5.24
CA GLU A 339 16.33 5.36 -5.53
C GLU A 339 16.68 4.07 -6.32
N GLN A 340 17.07 4.25 -7.58
CA GLN A 340 17.49 3.13 -8.42
C GLN A 340 18.80 2.54 -7.94
N GLN A 341 18.94 1.22 -8.00
CA GLN A 341 20.18 0.55 -7.61
C GLN A 341 21.43 1.13 -8.32
N ALA A 342 22.48 1.39 -7.53
CA ALA A 342 23.78 1.86 -7.99
C ALA A 342 24.27 1.09 -9.21
N LYS A 343 24.55 1.82 -10.29
CA LYS A 343 25.09 1.24 -11.51
C LYS A 343 26.60 1.03 -11.35
N TYR A 344 27.05 -0.21 -11.45
CA TYR A 344 28.47 -0.56 -11.41
C TYR A 344 29.07 -0.73 -12.80
N LEU A 345 30.23 -0.13 -13.02
CA LEU A 345 31.06 -0.27 -14.22
C LEU A 345 32.31 -1.10 -13.94
N ALA A 346 32.74 -1.87 -14.93
CA ALA A 346 33.98 -2.64 -14.83
C ALA A 346 35.22 -1.74 -14.85
N GLY A 347 36.13 -1.96 -13.90
CA GLY A 347 37.37 -1.21 -13.74
C GLY A 347 37.36 -0.27 -12.53
N PHE A 348 38.09 0.84 -12.66
CA PHE A 348 38.31 1.83 -11.61
C PHE A 348 37.77 3.19 -12.03
N SER A 349 37.28 3.97 -11.08
CA SER A 349 37.09 5.41 -11.25
C SER A 349 38.45 6.09 -11.10
N GLY A 350 38.98 6.62 -12.20
CA GLY A 350 40.22 7.37 -12.25
C GLY A 350 39.97 8.87 -12.15
N GLN A 351 40.44 9.48 -11.07
CA GLN A 351 40.40 10.91 -10.80
C GLN A 351 41.74 11.54 -11.17
N TYR A 352 41.74 12.51 -12.08
CA TYR A 352 42.92 13.10 -12.68
C TYR A 352 43.13 14.51 -12.15
N PHE A 353 44.36 14.79 -11.72
CA PHE A 353 44.73 16.04 -11.07
C PHE A 353 45.97 16.64 -11.72
N LYS A 354 46.05 17.97 -11.69
CA LYS A 354 47.29 18.69 -11.93
C LYS A 354 48.08 18.83 -10.63
N GLY A 355 49.40 18.69 -10.72
CA GLY A 355 50.33 18.67 -9.60
C GLY A 355 50.59 17.25 -9.07
N ASN A 356 51.58 17.12 -8.19
CA ASN A 356 52.08 15.81 -7.72
C ASN A 356 51.44 15.37 -6.39
N SER A 357 50.45 16.10 -5.91
CA SER A 357 49.82 15.86 -4.61
C SER A 357 48.36 16.27 -4.66
N PHE A 358 47.66 15.85 -5.72
CA PHE A 358 46.22 16.10 -5.90
C PHE A 358 45.84 17.58 -5.81
N ASN A 359 46.70 18.45 -6.35
CA ASN A 359 46.64 19.89 -6.06
C ASN A 359 45.46 20.60 -6.72
N GLN A 360 45.05 20.14 -7.89
CA GLN A 360 43.92 20.69 -8.62
C GLN A 360 43.24 19.56 -9.37
N PHE A 361 42.00 19.24 -8.99
CA PHE A 361 41.17 18.30 -9.73
C PHE A 361 40.86 18.80 -11.14
N LEU A 362 40.84 17.89 -12.11
CA LEU A 362 40.58 18.20 -13.52
C LEU A 362 39.41 17.41 -14.08
N SER A 363 39.38 16.09 -13.87
CA SER A 363 38.36 15.21 -14.47
C SER A 363 38.34 13.85 -13.78
N THR A 364 37.17 13.22 -13.81
CA THR A 364 37.01 11.79 -13.54
C THR A 364 36.70 11.04 -14.83
N ARG A 365 37.17 9.80 -14.96
CA ARG A 365 36.72 8.84 -15.97
C ARG A 365 36.86 7.40 -15.47
N VAL A 366 36.17 6.47 -16.10
CA VAL A 366 36.33 5.04 -15.79
C VAL A 366 37.43 4.41 -16.65
N ASP A 367 38.43 3.84 -15.98
CA ASP A 367 39.52 3.09 -16.59
C ASP A 367 39.31 1.59 -16.34
N ARG A 368 39.04 0.81 -17.40
CA ARG A 368 38.75 -0.64 -17.29
C ARG A 368 39.92 -1.44 -16.69
N ASP A 369 41.14 -0.99 -16.96
CA ASP A 369 42.40 -1.56 -16.46
C ASP A 369 43.38 -0.41 -16.19
N ILE A 370 44.24 -0.55 -15.18
CA ILE A 370 45.38 0.34 -14.97
C ILE A 370 46.58 -0.29 -15.69
N ASN A 371 46.77 0.06 -16.97
CA ASN A 371 47.89 -0.43 -17.78
C ASN A 371 48.35 0.65 -18.76
N PHE A 372 48.94 1.71 -18.22
CA PHE A 372 49.32 2.90 -18.95
C PHE A 372 50.83 3.02 -19.10
N ASP A 373 51.24 3.41 -20.31
CA ASP A 373 52.60 3.79 -20.67
C ASP A 373 52.47 5.00 -21.61
N TRP A 374 52.49 6.19 -21.01
CA TRP A 374 52.28 7.44 -21.75
C TRP A 374 53.57 7.94 -22.41
N GLY A 375 54.73 7.43 -21.99
CA GLY A 375 56.02 8.03 -22.30
C GLY A 375 55.99 9.52 -21.91
N ASN A 376 56.39 10.41 -22.82
CA ASN A 376 56.36 11.86 -22.57
C ASN A 376 55.03 12.53 -22.99
N ASN A 377 53.94 11.77 -23.12
CA ASN A 377 52.63 12.32 -23.49
C ASN A 377 51.73 12.47 -22.26
N ALA A 378 50.69 13.29 -22.39
CA ALA A 378 49.68 13.42 -21.35
C ALA A 378 48.64 12.29 -21.38
N PRO A 379 48.00 11.95 -20.24
CA PRO A 379 46.89 11.00 -20.20
C PRO A 379 45.63 11.41 -20.98
N MET A 380 45.39 12.72 -21.09
CA MET A 380 44.32 13.37 -21.87
C MET A 380 44.65 14.85 -22.07
N SER A 381 43.88 15.56 -22.91
CA SER A 381 44.17 16.94 -23.31
C SER A 381 44.22 17.94 -22.17
N GLU A 382 43.44 17.71 -21.12
CA GLU A 382 43.25 18.58 -19.96
C GLU A 382 44.34 18.38 -18.91
N VAL A 383 44.97 17.21 -18.90
CA VAL A 383 46.03 16.82 -17.95
C VAL A 383 47.39 17.19 -18.57
N PRO A 384 48.32 17.81 -17.81
CA PRO A 384 49.65 18.09 -18.34
C PRO A 384 50.45 16.79 -18.56
N ALA A 385 51.44 16.84 -19.46
CA ALA A 385 52.33 15.69 -19.70
C ALA A 385 53.27 15.39 -18.53
N ASP A 386 53.57 16.40 -17.72
CA ASP A 386 54.41 16.32 -16.53
C ASP A 386 53.65 16.97 -15.36
N TYR A 387 54.03 16.66 -14.11
CA TYR A 387 53.43 17.23 -12.90
C TYR A 387 51.92 16.99 -12.81
N PHE A 388 51.53 15.73 -12.82
CA PHE A 388 50.14 15.31 -12.62
C PHE A 388 50.06 14.17 -11.61
N SER A 389 48.87 13.94 -11.05
CA SER A 389 48.60 12.81 -10.18
C SER A 389 47.26 12.19 -10.52
N ILE A 390 47.12 10.90 -10.27
CA ILE A 390 45.89 10.15 -10.53
C ILE A 390 45.57 9.30 -9.32
N ARG A 391 44.30 9.24 -8.95
CA ARG A 391 43.76 8.30 -7.97
C ARG A 391 42.77 7.38 -8.67
N TRP A 392 43.03 6.08 -8.64
CA TRP A 392 42.11 5.05 -9.11
C TRP A 392 41.45 4.36 -7.93
N ILE A 393 40.13 4.34 -7.91
CA ILE A 393 39.31 3.71 -6.86
C ILE A 393 38.46 2.62 -7.50
N GLY A 394 38.44 1.44 -6.90
CA GLY A 394 37.63 0.32 -7.35
C GLY A 394 37.49 -0.75 -6.28
N TRP A 395 36.60 -1.70 -6.50
CA TRP A 395 36.27 -2.77 -5.58
C TRP A 395 36.60 -4.12 -6.22
N PHE A 396 37.58 -4.82 -5.66
CA PHE A 396 38.02 -6.13 -6.12
C PHE A 396 37.18 -7.23 -5.48
N THR A 397 36.54 -8.06 -6.30
CA THR A 397 35.80 -9.26 -5.87
C THR A 397 36.58 -10.52 -6.19
N ALA A 398 36.88 -11.31 -5.16
CA ALA A 398 37.70 -12.50 -5.29
C ALA A 398 36.99 -13.59 -6.13
N PRO A 399 37.58 -14.03 -7.27
CA PRO A 399 36.90 -14.94 -8.22
C PRO A 399 36.78 -16.40 -7.76
N HIS A 400 37.35 -16.76 -6.61
CA HIS A 400 37.37 -18.14 -6.15
C HIS A 400 36.09 -18.50 -5.40
N GLN A 401 35.75 -19.80 -5.42
CA GLN A 401 34.42 -20.28 -5.01
C GLN A 401 34.32 -20.72 -3.54
N SER A 402 35.44 -20.93 -2.84
CA SER A 402 35.41 -21.35 -1.42
C SER A 402 36.74 -21.15 -0.70
N GLY A 403 36.66 -20.96 0.62
CA GLY A 403 37.80 -20.71 1.51
C GLY A 403 38.43 -19.33 1.29
N SER A 404 39.62 -19.14 1.83
CA SER A 404 40.44 -17.94 1.62
C SER A 404 41.59 -18.22 0.65
N ARG A 405 42.01 -17.17 -0.08
CA ARG A 405 43.19 -17.21 -0.97
C ARG A 405 44.03 -15.96 -0.83
N ASP A 406 45.33 -16.12 -1.07
CA ASP A 406 46.28 -15.01 -1.13
C ASP A 406 46.37 -14.46 -2.56
N TYR A 407 46.17 -13.15 -2.69
CA TYR A 407 46.31 -12.39 -3.93
C TYR A 407 47.47 -11.41 -3.82
N ARG A 408 48.34 -11.39 -4.83
CA ARG A 408 49.42 -10.42 -4.97
C ARG A 408 49.03 -9.31 -5.93
N PHE A 409 49.05 -8.09 -5.44
CA PHE A 409 48.92 -6.87 -6.23
C PHE A 409 50.32 -6.34 -6.55
N ILE A 410 50.57 -6.00 -7.81
CA ILE A 410 51.85 -5.48 -8.29
C ILE A 410 51.60 -4.15 -8.99
N ALA A 411 52.11 -3.06 -8.40
CA ALA A 411 52.07 -1.74 -8.98
C ALA A 411 53.41 -1.41 -9.63
N THR A 412 53.43 -1.10 -10.93
CA THR A 412 54.63 -0.64 -11.65
C THR A 412 54.44 0.80 -12.10
N THR A 413 55.26 1.71 -11.55
CA THR A 413 55.10 3.15 -11.79
C THR A 413 56.42 3.87 -12.11
N ASP A 414 56.30 4.98 -12.85
CA ASP A 414 57.29 6.04 -13.08
C ASP A 414 56.42 7.31 -13.10
N ASP A 415 56.37 8.16 -12.08
CA ASP A 415 57.07 8.15 -10.78
C ASP A 415 56.26 7.43 -9.64
N GLY A 416 55.91 8.13 -8.56
CA GLY A 416 55.59 7.55 -7.25
C GLY A 416 54.21 6.91 -7.16
N VAL A 417 54.05 6.06 -6.14
CA VAL A 417 52.86 5.23 -5.94
C VAL A 417 52.49 5.05 -4.47
N ARG A 418 51.18 5.03 -4.21
CA ARG A 418 50.61 4.39 -3.01
C ARG A 418 49.55 3.39 -3.41
N LEU A 419 49.49 2.27 -2.70
CA LEU A 419 48.45 1.26 -2.87
C LEU A 419 47.78 0.99 -1.52
N TYR A 420 46.46 1.06 -1.52
CA TYR A 420 45.61 0.72 -0.40
C TYR A 420 44.78 -0.51 -0.76
N LEU A 421 44.80 -1.53 0.10
CA LEU A 421 43.96 -2.71 -0.02
C LEU A 421 43.12 -2.81 1.24
N ASN A 422 41.80 -2.86 1.09
CA ASN A 422 40.86 -2.88 2.21
C ASN A 422 41.13 -1.75 3.23
N ASN A 423 41.29 -0.53 2.71
CA ASN A 423 41.60 0.72 3.43
C ASN A 423 42.96 0.73 4.17
N GLN A 424 43.81 -0.28 3.96
CA GLN A 424 45.16 -0.31 4.54
C GLN A 424 46.21 0.08 3.51
N LEU A 425 47.05 1.06 3.85
CA LEU A 425 48.22 1.45 3.05
C LEU A 425 49.25 0.32 3.05
N VAL A 426 49.41 -0.37 1.91
CA VAL A 426 50.30 -1.54 1.77
C VAL A 426 51.54 -1.26 0.93
N ILE A 427 51.52 -0.23 0.07
CA ILE A 427 52.67 0.30 -0.67
C ILE A 427 52.70 1.81 -0.48
N ASP A 428 53.83 2.38 -0.07
CA ASP A 428 54.01 3.83 0.11
C ASP A 428 55.40 4.25 -0.38
N ASP A 429 55.50 4.55 -1.68
CA ASP A 429 56.68 5.20 -2.25
C ASP A 429 56.26 6.46 -3.02
N TRP A 430 56.06 7.55 -2.28
CA TRP A 430 55.74 8.85 -2.87
C TRP A 430 56.99 9.66 -3.24
N THR A 431 57.98 9.01 -3.88
CA THR A 431 59.23 9.65 -4.31
C THR A 431 59.47 9.49 -5.81
N PRO A 432 60.18 10.44 -6.48
CA PRO A 432 60.49 10.30 -7.90
C PRO A 432 61.43 9.13 -8.18
N HIS A 433 61.09 8.28 -9.13
CA HIS A 433 61.85 7.09 -9.49
C HIS A 433 61.52 6.62 -10.91
N ALA A 434 62.52 6.03 -11.58
CA ALA A 434 62.32 5.36 -12.87
C ALA A 434 61.33 4.16 -12.74
N PRO A 435 60.90 3.51 -13.84
CA PRO A 435 59.89 2.46 -13.80
C PRO A 435 60.27 1.34 -12.82
N THR A 436 59.52 1.25 -11.72
CA THR A 436 59.81 0.35 -10.60
C THR A 436 58.55 -0.40 -10.21
N ALA A 437 58.69 -1.70 -9.92
CA ALA A 437 57.59 -2.56 -9.50
C ALA A 437 57.61 -2.79 -7.98
N PHE A 438 56.47 -2.54 -7.34
CA PHE A 438 56.20 -2.79 -5.93
C PHE A 438 55.09 -3.83 -5.82
N SER A 439 55.08 -4.64 -4.76
CA SER A 439 54.05 -5.65 -4.58
C SER A 439 53.63 -5.82 -3.13
N ALA A 440 52.35 -6.09 -2.93
CA ALA A 440 51.77 -6.44 -1.64
C ALA A 440 50.83 -7.65 -1.80
N ASP A 441 50.72 -8.44 -0.74
CA ASP A 441 49.85 -9.62 -0.68
C ASP A 441 48.69 -9.35 0.28
N ILE A 442 47.50 -9.86 -0.05
CA ILE A 442 46.33 -9.84 0.82
C ILE A 442 45.59 -11.17 0.75
N THR A 443 45.10 -11.65 1.90
CA THR A 443 44.23 -12.82 1.99
C THR A 443 42.77 -12.36 1.90
N VAL A 444 41.99 -12.96 0.99
CA VAL A 444 40.59 -12.60 0.74
C VAL A 444 39.74 -13.87 0.74
N GLU A 445 38.55 -13.83 1.34
CA GLU A 445 37.58 -14.94 1.32
C GLU A 445 36.86 -15.04 -0.04
N ALA A 446 36.33 -16.22 -0.33
CA ALA A 446 35.57 -16.47 -1.55
C ALA A 446 34.37 -15.53 -1.68
N GLY A 447 34.27 -14.83 -2.81
CA GLY A 447 33.21 -13.86 -3.08
C GLY A 447 33.28 -12.57 -2.26
N GLN A 448 34.28 -12.40 -1.38
CA GLN A 448 34.47 -11.15 -0.66
C GLN A 448 34.93 -10.05 -1.61
N THR A 449 34.35 -8.87 -1.44
CA THR A 449 34.70 -7.64 -2.13
C THR A 449 35.50 -6.74 -1.19
N ILE A 450 36.61 -6.19 -1.68
CA ILE A 450 37.44 -5.25 -0.92
C ILE A 450 37.75 -4.00 -1.77
N PRO A 451 37.82 -2.81 -1.17
CA PRO A 451 38.26 -1.62 -1.87
C PRO A 451 39.75 -1.67 -2.19
N VAL A 452 40.10 -1.13 -3.34
CA VAL A 452 41.45 -1.02 -3.89
C VAL A 452 41.64 0.42 -4.38
N ILE A 453 42.56 1.14 -3.75
CA ILE A 453 42.94 2.50 -4.18
C ILE A 453 44.39 2.47 -4.63
N MET A 454 44.65 2.89 -5.86
CA MET A 454 46.00 3.18 -6.35
C MET A 454 46.14 4.68 -6.59
N GLU A 455 47.04 5.31 -5.85
CA GLU A 455 47.45 6.68 -6.05
C GLU A 455 48.78 6.71 -6.79
N PHE A 456 48.92 7.65 -7.73
CA PHE A 456 50.09 7.81 -8.59
C PHE A 456 50.41 9.29 -8.78
N PHE A 457 51.70 9.62 -8.91
CA PHE A 457 52.10 10.90 -9.50
C PHE A 457 53.19 10.74 -10.53
N GLU A 458 53.18 11.65 -11.50
CA GLU A 458 54.24 11.89 -12.46
C GLU A 458 54.88 13.25 -12.17
N LYS A 459 56.21 13.32 -12.08
CA LYS A 459 56.92 14.59 -11.91
C LYS A 459 57.40 15.15 -13.23
N ALA A 460 58.19 14.40 -13.99
CA ALA A 460 58.71 14.85 -15.27
C ALA A 460 59.25 13.68 -16.10
N TYR A 461 59.14 13.83 -17.42
CA TYR A 461 59.59 12.91 -18.46
C TYR A 461 58.61 11.77 -18.76
N GLY A 462 59.00 10.52 -18.47
CA GLY A 462 58.27 9.35 -18.91
C GLY A 462 57.30 8.88 -17.85
N ALA A 463 56.00 8.82 -18.16
CA ALA A 463 55.00 8.36 -17.21
C ALA A 463 54.54 6.91 -17.49
N VAL A 464 54.57 6.06 -16.47
CA VAL A 464 54.07 4.67 -16.51
C VAL A 464 53.24 4.41 -15.26
N ALA A 465 52.08 3.76 -15.41
CA ALA A 465 51.28 3.27 -14.29
C ALA A 465 50.59 1.95 -14.65
N LYS A 466 50.91 0.87 -13.95
CA LYS A 466 50.34 -0.47 -14.18
C LYS A 466 49.97 -1.14 -12.86
N LEU A 467 48.82 -1.80 -12.82
CA LEU A 467 48.40 -2.65 -11.70
C LEU A 467 48.09 -4.06 -12.22
N GLU A 468 48.78 -5.05 -11.66
CA GLU A 468 48.55 -6.47 -11.94
C GLU A 468 48.10 -7.20 -10.68
N ILE A 469 47.17 -8.15 -10.81
CA ILE A 469 46.68 -8.98 -9.71
C ILE A 469 46.97 -10.45 -10.05
N ASN A 470 47.57 -11.18 -9.12
CA ASN A 470 47.89 -12.61 -9.26
C ASN A 470 47.32 -13.42 -8.10
N ASP A 471 46.60 -14.50 -8.38
CA ASP A 471 46.22 -15.51 -7.39
C ASP A 471 47.43 -16.40 -7.10
N LEU A 472 47.96 -16.33 -5.87
CA LEU A 472 49.16 -17.07 -5.47
C LEU A 472 48.87 -18.58 -5.27
N SER A 473 47.62 -18.96 -5.09
CA SER A 473 47.21 -20.35 -4.85
C SER A 473 47.34 -21.21 -6.10
N ASN A 474 47.09 -20.62 -7.27
CA ASN A 474 47.17 -21.30 -8.57
C ASN A 474 48.14 -20.64 -9.56
N ASN A 475 48.81 -19.55 -9.14
CA ASN A 475 49.77 -18.77 -9.93
C ASN A 475 49.17 -18.30 -11.27
N THR A 476 47.95 -17.74 -11.21
CA THR A 476 47.24 -17.19 -12.37
C THR A 476 47.04 -15.68 -12.23
N SER A 477 47.08 -14.96 -13.34
CA SER A 477 46.77 -13.54 -13.38
C SER A 477 45.26 -13.34 -13.41
N ILE A 478 44.77 -12.37 -12.64
CA ILE A 478 43.37 -11.97 -12.55
C ILE A 478 43.18 -10.70 -13.36
N SER A 479 42.15 -10.68 -14.22
CA SER A 479 41.83 -9.49 -15.01
C SER A 479 41.11 -8.46 -14.16
N THR A 480 41.64 -7.25 -14.10
CA THR A 480 40.98 -6.10 -13.46
C THR A 480 39.63 -5.81 -14.09
N SER A 481 39.52 -5.84 -15.42
CA SER A 481 38.26 -5.60 -16.14
C SER A 481 37.10 -6.58 -15.85
N SER A 482 37.35 -7.73 -15.21
CA SER A 482 36.30 -8.70 -14.84
C SER A 482 36.11 -8.87 -13.33
N ASN A 483 37.07 -8.39 -12.53
CA ASN A 483 37.10 -8.64 -11.09
C ASN A 483 37.20 -7.37 -10.25
N VAL A 484 37.34 -6.21 -10.89
CA VAL A 484 37.23 -4.91 -10.24
C VAL A 484 36.08 -4.15 -10.87
N GLN A 485 35.29 -3.50 -10.02
CA GLN A 485 34.20 -2.63 -10.42
C GLN A 485 34.27 -1.31 -9.65
N THR A 486 33.65 -0.27 -10.20
CA THR A 486 33.41 1.01 -9.53
C THR A 486 31.95 1.37 -9.72
N ILE A 487 31.36 2.10 -8.78
CA ILE A 487 30.09 2.79 -9.06
C ILE A 487 30.32 3.79 -10.22
N ASP A 488 29.34 3.94 -11.09
CA ASP A 488 29.38 4.84 -12.25
C ASP A 488 29.41 6.30 -11.74
N PRO A 489 30.53 7.03 -11.87
CA PRO A 489 30.65 8.39 -11.34
C PRO A 489 29.85 9.42 -12.14
N SER A 490 29.09 9.00 -13.16
CA SER A 490 28.22 9.87 -13.95
C SER A 490 26.74 9.76 -13.59
N THR A 491 26.39 8.86 -12.66
CA THR A 491 25.03 8.69 -12.14
C THR A 491 24.94 9.29 -10.74
N ASN A 492 23.76 9.78 -10.36
CA ASN A 492 23.47 10.16 -8.98
C ASN A 492 23.00 8.92 -8.22
N HIS A 493 23.54 8.70 -7.02
CA HIS A 493 23.15 7.62 -6.10
C HIS A 493 23.62 7.97 -4.69
N SER A 494 22.79 7.71 -3.68
CA SER A 494 22.93 8.13 -2.27
C SER A 494 23.96 7.35 -1.46
N THR A 495 24.40 6.18 -1.93
CA THR A 495 25.45 5.38 -1.26
C THR A 495 26.57 6.27 -0.74
N ASP A 496 26.77 6.25 0.58
CA ASP A 496 27.82 6.95 1.30
C ASP A 496 28.59 5.91 2.12
N THR A 497 29.73 5.48 1.59
CA THR A 497 30.50 4.36 2.12
C THR A 497 31.24 4.72 3.41
N ASP A 498 31.61 5.99 3.62
CA ASP A 498 32.32 6.43 4.83
C ASP A 498 31.44 7.19 5.83
N SER A 499 30.16 7.37 5.49
CA SER A 499 29.10 7.90 6.35
C SER A 499 29.36 9.33 6.81
N ASP A 500 29.87 10.17 5.92
CA ASP A 500 30.19 11.57 6.19
C ASP A 500 29.14 12.58 5.68
N GLY A 501 28.10 12.08 5.01
CA GLY A 501 26.98 12.85 4.50
C GLY A 501 27.11 13.25 3.03
N ILE A 502 28.18 12.82 2.34
CA ILE A 502 28.37 13.06 0.91
C ILE A 502 28.27 11.72 0.15
N PRO A 503 27.46 11.63 -0.91
CA PRO A 503 27.36 10.39 -1.68
C PRO A 503 28.64 10.05 -2.46
N ASP A 504 29.00 8.77 -2.49
CA ASP A 504 30.16 8.19 -3.19
C ASP A 504 30.22 8.64 -4.66
N THR A 505 29.05 8.72 -5.33
CA THR A 505 28.97 9.11 -6.73
C THR A 505 29.42 10.55 -6.94
N TRP A 506 29.02 11.46 -6.05
CA TRP A 506 29.42 12.86 -6.07
C TRP A 506 30.90 13.01 -5.77
N GLU A 507 31.41 12.32 -4.74
CA GLU A 507 32.83 12.33 -4.41
C GLU A 507 33.69 11.82 -5.55
N LEU A 508 33.32 10.69 -6.14
CA LEU A 508 34.02 10.11 -7.28
C LEU A 508 34.01 11.05 -8.48
N GLN A 509 32.87 11.67 -8.77
CA GLN A 509 32.71 12.62 -9.87
C GLN A 509 33.58 13.87 -9.70
N TYR A 510 33.75 14.34 -8.46
CA TYR A 510 34.41 15.61 -8.16
C TYR A 510 35.76 15.49 -7.45
N GLY A 511 36.40 14.32 -7.48
CA GLY A 511 37.82 14.20 -7.09
C GLY A 511 38.07 14.00 -5.60
N LEU A 512 37.05 13.60 -4.83
CA LEU A 512 37.15 13.23 -3.43
C LEU A 512 37.22 11.71 -3.26
N ASN A 513 37.44 11.22 -2.05
CA ASN A 513 37.69 9.80 -1.81
C ASN A 513 36.59 9.19 -0.94
N PRO A 514 35.70 8.34 -1.51
CA PRO A 514 34.52 7.79 -0.82
C PRO A 514 34.80 6.72 0.24
N LEU A 515 36.04 6.67 0.71
CA LEU A 515 36.54 5.71 1.67
C LEU A 515 37.25 6.44 2.83
N SER A 516 37.07 7.76 2.91
CA SER A 516 37.76 8.67 3.80
C SER A 516 36.87 9.86 4.13
N ALA A 517 36.19 9.79 5.27
CA ALA A 517 35.31 10.85 5.78
C ALA A 517 35.98 12.24 5.73
N ASP A 518 35.73 12.97 4.64
CA ASP A 518 36.39 14.21 4.27
C ASP A 518 35.40 15.36 4.03
N ALA A 519 34.12 15.17 4.33
CA ALA A 519 33.05 16.16 4.34
C ALA A 519 33.47 17.51 4.95
N ALA A 520 34.17 17.49 6.09
CA ALA A 520 34.63 18.69 6.78
C ALA A 520 35.95 19.28 6.23
N SER A 521 36.59 18.61 5.27
CA SER A 521 37.81 19.07 4.62
C SER A 521 37.52 20.20 3.64
N VAL A 522 38.55 21.00 3.33
CA VAL A 522 38.47 22.15 2.43
C VAL A 522 39.47 21.97 1.30
N VAL A 523 38.96 21.91 0.06
CA VAL A 523 39.80 21.81 -1.14
C VAL A 523 39.82 23.08 -2.00
N ASN A 524 38.90 24.02 -1.74
CA ASN A 524 38.84 25.32 -2.42
C ASN A 524 39.54 26.45 -1.64
N THR A 525 39.66 27.61 -2.29
CA THR A 525 40.30 28.80 -1.70
C THR A 525 39.34 29.69 -0.90
N ALA A 526 38.04 29.43 -0.95
CA ALA A 526 37.03 30.21 -0.24
C ALA A 526 36.76 29.66 1.18
N ASN A 527 37.43 28.57 1.57
CA ASN A 527 37.27 27.94 2.88
C ASN A 527 35.86 27.39 3.12
N ILE A 528 35.21 26.93 2.05
CA ILE A 528 33.96 26.17 2.08
C ILE A 528 34.34 24.69 2.16
N SER A 529 33.70 23.95 3.07
CA SER A 529 33.90 22.51 3.22
C SER A 529 33.31 21.72 2.05
N ASN A 530 33.73 20.46 1.90
CA ASN A 530 33.18 19.58 0.88
C ASN A 530 31.66 19.39 1.06
N LEU A 531 31.19 19.26 2.30
CA LEU A 531 29.78 19.10 2.62
C LEU A 531 28.98 20.36 2.27
N GLU A 532 29.44 21.54 2.68
CA GLU A 532 28.78 22.81 2.34
C GLU A 532 28.73 23.04 0.82
N ALA A 533 29.74 22.59 0.08
CA ALA A 533 29.71 22.66 -1.38
C ALA A 533 28.71 21.68 -2.00
N TYR A 534 28.60 20.46 -1.46
CA TYR A 534 27.62 19.46 -1.86
C TYR A 534 26.19 19.94 -1.61
N GLU A 535 25.88 20.37 -0.39
CA GLU A 535 24.57 20.88 0.02
C GLU A 535 24.15 22.12 -0.80
N ALA A 536 25.11 22.93 -1.24
CA ALA A 536 24.86 24.10 -2.09
C ALA A 536 24.79 23.78 -3.60
N GLY A 537 24.94 22.52 -4.01
CA GLY A 537 24.94 22.13 -5.42
C GLY A 537 26.11 22.71 -6.23
N LEU A 538 27.28 22.84 -5.59
CA LEU A 538 28.48 23.46 -6.15
C LEU A 538 29.61 22.44 -6.38
N ASN A 539 30.49 22.71 -7.34
CA ASN A 539 31.74 21.96 -7.46
C ASN A 539 32.67 22.25 -6.25
N PRO A 540 33.22 21.25 -5.55
CA PRO A 540 33.99 21.46 -4.31
C PRO A 540 35.30 22.23 -4.51
N TRP A 541 35.85 22.23 -5.74
CA TRP A 541 37.12 22.89 -6.07
C TRP A 541 36.94 24.30 -6.61
N THR A 542 35.94 24.52 -7.47
CA THR A 542 35.73 25.80 -8.18
C THR A 542 34.61 26.64 -7.58
N LEU A 543 33.69 26.02 -6.84
CA LEU A 543 32.45 26.61 -6.34
C LEU A 543 31.53 27.15 -7.44
N GLU A 544 31.70 26.65 -8.67
CA GLU A 544 30.76 26.90 -9.75
C GLU A 544 29.53 25.98 -9.59
N PRO A 545 28.31 26.48 -9.87
CA PRO A 545 27.10 25.66 -9.86
C PRO A 545 27.22 24.45 -10.80
N LEU A 546 26.76 23.30 -10.34
CA LEU A 546 26.73 22.09 -11.15
C LEU A 546 25.66 22.21 -12.25
N ALA A 547 25.98 21.75 -13.46
CA ALA A 547 25.11 21.93 -14.64
C ALA A 547 23.84 21.05 -14.63
N ASN A 548 23.74 20.14 -13.66
CA ASN A 548 22.59 19.28 -13.41
C ASN A 548 22.00 19.74 -12.09
N GLY A 549 21.03 20.65 -12.14
CA GLY A 549 20.24 21.00 -10.97
C GLY A 549 19.28 19.86 -10.67
N GLU A 550 19.67 18.97 -9.76
CA GLU A 550 18.77 18.09 -9.03
C GLU A 550 19.09 18.30 -7.55
N SER A 551 18.13 18.88 -6.84
CA SER A 551 18.17 19.16 -5.42
C SER A 551 17.64 17.91 -4.71
N SER A 552 18.52 17.07 -4.15
CA SER A 552 18.11 16.06 -3.17
C SER A 552 18.40 16.62 -1.77
N ALA A 553 17.41 17.31 -1.21
CA ALA A 553 17.43 17.70 0.19
C ALA A 553 16.49 16.77 0.94
N ASP A 554 17.01 15.63 1.37
CA ASP A 554 16.38 14.83 2.40
C ASP A 554 17.40 14.61 3.52
N ALA A 555 17.15 15.26 4.65
CA ALA A 555 18.05 15.30 5.81
C ALA A 555 17.37 14.56 6.97
N PRO A 556 18.03 13.60 7.63
CA PRO A 556 17.41 12.82 8.69
C PRO A 556 17.34 13.58 10.02
N GLU A 557 16.22 13.43 10.72
CA GLU A 557 16.06 13.71 12.15
C GLU A 557 17.01 12.82 12.99
N THR A 558 17.64 13.27 14.09
CA THR A 558 17.04 13.42 15.44
C THR A 558 18.14 13.81 16.45
N GLY A 559 17.82 14.53 17.56
CA GLY A 559 18.75 14.58 18.71
C GLY A 559 18.67 15.63 19.84
N VAL A 560 17.49 16.06 20.32
CA VAL A 560 17.13 16.61 21.68
C VAL A 560 18.19 17.29 22.60
N THR A 561 18.04 18.59 22.94
CA THR A 561 17.59 19.17 24.26
C THR A 561 17.96 20.66 24.49
N ASP A 562 16.91 21.45 24.79
CA ASP A 562 16.79 22.58 25.75
C ASP A 562 17.21 24.02 25.34
N GLY A 563 16.19 24.81 24.98
CA GLY A 563 15.94 26.18 25.47
C GLY A 563 16.72 27.34 24.83
N ASP A 564 16.01 28.16 24.06
CA ASP A 564 16.45 29.39 23.35
C ASP A 564 17.21 29.16 22.02
N GLU A 565 16.75 28.23 21.17
CA GLU A 565 17.29 28.15 19.80
C GLU A 565 16.68 29.22 18.89
N PRO A 566 17.51 29.95 18.13
CA PRO A 566 17.04 30.97 17.23
C PRO A 566 16.43 30.33 15.98
N ILE A 567 15.23 30.79 15.58
CA ILE A 567 14.57 30.28 14.38
C ILE A 567 15.25 30.89 13.17
N THR A 568 15.82 30.08 12.28
CA THR A 568 16.34 30.55 11.00
C THR A 568 15.32 30.28 9.90
N LEU A 569 14.83 31.35 9.27
CA LEU A 569 14.01 31.28 8.06
C LEU A 569 14.95 31.38 6.86
N SER A 570 14.93 30.39 5.98
CA SER A 570 15.68 30.39 4.71
C SER A 570 14.71 30.44 3.52
N TRP A 571 15.10 31.09 2.43
CA TRP A 571 14.27 31.21 1.22
C TRP A 571 15.10 31.26 -0.06
N THR A 572 14.46 30.87 -1.16
CA THR A 572 15.02 31.01 -2.51
C THR A 572 14.57 32.33 -3.13
N ALA A 573 15.54 33.09 -3.66
CA ALA A 573 15.22 34.33 -4.37
C ALA A 573 14.39 34.05 -5.64
N PRO A 574 13.34 34.84 -5.92
CA PRO A 574 12.51 34.62 -7.10
C PRO A 574 13.30 34.88 -8.38
N SER A 575 13.11 34.01 -9.38
CA SER A 575 13.72 34.14 -10.72
C SER A 575 12.77 34.78 -11.74
N THR A 576 11.47 34.85 -11.42
CA THR A 576 10.41 35.40 -12.27
C THR A 576 9.44 36.29 -11.51
N ARG A 577 8.85 37.26 -12.20
CA ARG A 577 7.76 38.12 -11.72
C ARG A 577 6.42 37.43 -11.96
N VAL A 578 5.37 37.92 -11.30
CA VAL A 578 3.99 37.39 -11.44
C VAL A 578 3.46 37.49 -12.88
N ASP A 579 3.97 38.43 -13.69
CA ASP A 579 3.62 38.56 -15.10
C ASP A 579 4.44 37.64 -16.04
N GLY A 580 5.30 36.79 -15.49
CA GLY A 580 6.14 35.82 -16.20
C GLY A 580 7.45 36.39 -16.74
N THR A 581 7.77 37.66 -16.51
CA THR A 581 9.07 38.23 -16.88
C THR A 581 10.17 37.82 -15.89
N SER A 582 11.41 37.64 -16.37
CA SER A 582 12.54 37.32 -15.50
C SER A 582 12.92 38.53 -14.62
N ILE A 583 13.33 38.26 -13.39
CA ILE A 583 13.94 39.24 -12.48
C ILE A 583 15.39 38.81 -12.20
N ALA A 584 16.34 39.74 -12.30
CA ALA A 584 17.72 39.49 -11.90
C ALA A 584 17.88 39.71 -10.38
N LEU A 585 18.76 38.96 -9.72
CA LEU A 585 19.05 39.14 -8.29
C LEU A 585 19.48 40.57 -7.95
N SER A 586 20.19 41.24 -8.86
CA SER A 586 20.58 42.65 -8.71
C SER A 586 19.41 43.64 -8.74
N GLU A 587 18.22 43.20 -9.16
CA GLU A 587 16.99 44.01 -9.16
C GLU A 587 16.18 43.82 -7.88
N ILE A 588 16.55 42.89 -7.00
CA ILE A 588 15.93 42.72 -5.68
C ILE A 588 16.55 43.75 -4.72
N ASP A 589 15.73 44.61 -4.13
CA ASP A 589 16.19 45.62 -3.16
C ASP A 589 16.23 45.01 -1.76
N TYR A 590 15.13 44.39 -1.32
CA TYR A 590 15.03 43.75 -0.01
C TYR A 590 13.83 42.80 0.09
N TYR A 591 13.84 41.95 1.12
CA TYR A 591 12.72 41.11 1.53
C TYR A 591 12.02 41.69 2.76
N VAL A 592 10.73 41.37 2.91
CA VAL A 592 9.95 41.65 4.12
C VAL A 592 9.37 40.35 4.63
N ILE A 593 9.78 39.95 5.82
CA ILE A 593 9.27 38.80 6.56
C ILE A 593 8.22 39.30 7.55
N ASN A 594 6.95 38.89 7.42
CA ASN A 594 5.95 39.14 8.47
C ASN A 594 5.83 37.92 9.37
N TYR A 595 5.66 38.10 10.66
CA TYR A 595 5.60 37.01 11.62
C TYR A 595 4.68 37.29 12.81
N GLY A 596 4.23 36.23 13.49
CA GLY A 596 3.31 36.32 14.63
C GLY A 596 2.83 34.94 15.12
N GLN A 597 2.13 34.89 16.26
CA GLN A 597 1.58 33.64 16.81
C GLN A 597 0.14 33.34 16.35
N ASP A 598 -0.46 34.22 15.55
CA ASP A 598 -1.77 34.04 14.90
C ASP A 598 -1.53 33.94 13.39
N SER A 599 -1.81 32.75 12.82
CA SER A 599 -1.59 32.46 11.40
C SER A 599 -2.44 33.34 10.47
N GLU A 600 -3.58 33.85 10.94
CA GLU A 600 -4.44 34.72 10.15
C GLU A 600 -4.07 36.21 10.28
N ASN A 601 -3.28 36.58 11.30
CA ASN A 601 -2.92 37.97 11.60
C ASN A 601 -1.45 38.13 12.04
N LEU A 602 -0.53 38.15 11.08
CA LEU A 602 0.89 38.44 11.32
C LEU A 602 1.13 39.94 11.53
N THR A 603 1.35 40.35 12.78
CA THR A 603 1.44 41.78 13.16
C THR A 603 2.87 42.33 13.19
N GLU A 604 3.88 41.47 13.25
CA GLU A 604 5.30 41.88 13.29
C GLU A 604 5.93 41.75 11.89
N SER A 605 6.98 42.56 11.63
CA SER A 605 7.68 42.51 10.33
C SER A 605 9.17 42.83 10.45
N GLN A 606 9.99 42.10 9.70
CA GLN A 606 11.43 42.27 9.61
C GLN A 606 11.85 42.47 8.15
N GLN A 607 12.70 43.47 7.89
CA GLN A 607 13.26 43.72 6.56
C GLN A 607 14.68 43.14 6.46
N VAL A 608 15.00 42.49 5.35
CA VAL A 608 16.29 41.82 5.09
C VAL A 608 16.81 42.21 3.71
N GLY A 609 18.13 42.36 3.53
CA GLY A 609 18.74 42.79 2.26
C GLY A 609 18.43 41.86 1.09
N GLY A 610 18.44 42.37 -0.14
CA GLY A 610 18.11 41.60 -1.35
C GLY A 610 19.13 40.51 -1.71
N GLU A 611 20.35 40.60 -1.16
CA GLU A 611 21.44 39.63 -1.26
C GLU A 611 21.31 38.45 -0.29
N GLU A 612 20.46 38.58 0.72
CA GLU A 612 20.29 37.59 1.79
C GLU A 612 19.29 36.51 1.35
N SER A 613 19.56 35.26 1.74
CA SER A 613 18.68 34.10 1.52
C SER A 613 18.26 33.42 2.82
N SER A 614 18.62 34.01 3.96
CA SER A 614 18.17 33.56 5.27
C SER A 614 18.15 34.70 6.28
N PHE A 615 17.37 34.52 7.35
CA PHE A 615 17.34 35.43 8.48
C PHE A 615 17.04 34.66 9.77
N THR A 616 17.82 34.95 10.80
CA THR A 616 17.74 34.29 12.10
C THR A 616 17.03 35.19 13.12
N PHE A 617 15.93 34.69 13.68
CA PHE A 617 15.15 35.34 14.74
C PHE A 617 15.64 34.91 16.11
N ASP A 618 16.22 35.85 16.84
CA ASP A 618 16.64 35.66 18.23
C ASP A 618 15.52 36.06 19.21
N GLY A 619 15.26 35.23 20.23
CA GLY A 619 14.43 35.61 21.38
C GLY A 619 12.91 35.65 21.13
N LEU A 620 12.40 34.84 20.20
CA LEU A 620 10.97 34.59 20.08
C LEU A 620 10.47 33.84 21.32
N GLY A 621 9.31 34.25 21.86
CA GLY A 621 8.73 33.59 23.05
C GLY A 621 8.15 32.22 22.73
N ALA A 622 8.01 31.35 23.74
CA ALA A 622 7.44 30.02 23.55
C ALA A 622 6.04 30.04 22.87
N GLY A 623 5.81 29.11 21.97
CA GLY A 623 4.61 28.97 21.16
C GLY A 623 4.89 28.78 19.67
N THR A 624 3.84 28.51 18.90
CA THR A 624 3.92 28.41 17.43
C THR A 624 3.99 29.80 16.82
N TRP A 625 5.05 30.06 16.05
CA TRP A 625 5.21 31.27 15.26
C TRP A 625 5.01 30.96 13.79
N TYR A 626 4.30 31.84 13.11
CA TYR A 626 4.04 31.80 11.68
C TYR A 626 4.84 32.90 11.00
N PHE A 627 5.30 32.65 9.78
CA PHE A 627 6.14 33.55 8.99
C PHE A 627 5.64 33.57 7.54
N THR A 628 5.66 34.75 6.93
CA THR A 628 5.47 34.92 5.47
C THR A 628 6.55 35.81 4.94
N ILE A 629 6.99 35.60 3.70
CA ILE A 629 7.98 36.46 3.06
C ILE A 629 7.44 37.06 1.78
N ARG A 630 7.83 38.30 1.47
CA ARG A 630 7.62 38.91 0.16
C ARG A 630 8.88 39.65 -0.28
N VAL A 631 9.05 39.75 -1.60
CA VAL A 631 10.15 40.48 -2.21
C VAL A 631 9.72 41.92 -2.57
N VAL A 632 10.67 42.86 -2.51
CA VAL A 632 10.54 44.22 -3.05
C VAL A 632 11.72 44.48 -3.98
N ASP A 633 11.43 44.93 -5.20
CA ASP A 633 12.46 45.28 -6.18
C ASP A 633 12.93 46.75 -6.06
N ILE A 634 14.00 47.08 -6.79
CA ILE A 634 14.61 48.42 -6.80
C ILE A 634 13.68 49.54 -7.29
N ASP A 635 12.58 49.19 -7.96
CA ASP A 635 11.54 50.13 -8.41
C ASP A 635 10.41 50.27 -7.38
N GLY A 636 10.49 49.54 -6.26
CA GLY A 636 9.53 49.56 -5.16
C GLY A 636 8.28 48.71 -5.41
N LEU A 637 8.30 47.82 -6.41
CA LEU A 637 7.22 46.86 -6.65
C LEU A 637 7.37 45.67 -5.70
N SER A 638 6.25 45.22 -5.12
CA SER A 638 6.24 44.13 -4.14
C SER A 638 5.43 42.94 -4.64
N SER A 639 5.91 41.73 -4.34
CA SER A 639 5.17 40.49 -4.61
C SER A 639 4.01 40.29 -3.62
N PRO A 640 3.08 39.37 -3.92
CA PRO A 640 2.29 38.71 -2.89
C PRO A 640 3.20 38.09 -1.80
N ALA A 641 2.67 37.93 -0.60
CA ALA A 641 3.34 37.17 0.45
C ALA A 641 3.32 35.67 0.08
N SER A 642 4.34 34.94 0.52
CA SER A 642 4.36 33.48 0.48
C SER A 642 3.20 32.89 1.30
N GLU A 643 2.93 31.61 1.10
CA GLU A 643 2.15 30.85 2.07
C GLU A 643 2.84 30.90 3.44
N PRO A 644 2.06 30.92 4.54
CA PRO A 644 2.60 30.98 5.88
C PRO A 644 3.28 29.67 6.25
N VAL A 645 4.54 29.74 6.69
CA VAL A 645 5.26 28.62 7.30
C VAL A 645 5.29 28.80 8.81
N SER A 646 5.38 27.72 9.58
CA SER A 646 5.38 27.80 11.04
C SER A 646 6.56 27.09 11.70
N ALA A 647 7.01 27.61 12.83
CA ALA A 647 8.00 26.97 13.69
C ALA A 647 7.53 27.03 15.16
N VAL A 648 7.76 25.95 15.91
CA VAL A 648 7.42 25.89 17.33
C VAL A 648 8.65 26.26 18.15
N VAL A 649 8.54 27.32 18.95
CA VAL A 649 9.54 27.66 19.98
C VAL A 649 9.10 27.01 21.27
N ASN A 650 9.92 26.10 21.80
CA ASN A 650 9.62 25.35 23.03
C ASN A 650 10.08 26.07 24.30
#